data_AF-A0A0L1IQK9-F1
#
_entry.id   AF-A0A0L1IQK9-F1
#
_cell.length_a   1.000
_cell.length_b   1.000
_cell.length_c   1.000
_cell.angle_alpha   90.00
_cell.angle_beta   90.00
_cell.angle_gamma   90.00
#
_symmetry.space_group_name_H-M   'P 1'
#
loop_
_entity.id
_entity.type
_entity.pdbx_description
1 polymer ?
#
loop_
_entity_poly.entity_id
_entity_poly.type
_entity_poly.pdbx_seq_one_letter_code
_entity_poly.pdbx_strand_id
1 'polypeptide(L)'
;MSTSTFFVCGATGTQGGAVINHLLKAGAKVHAIARNLDTPAAQSLQSRGVHLTQGDFTDPDTFKQSMKGCTALFLNLMPDLRVPNSEVHQAENILSAAKEAGIKHVIYSSGFSVDEPQRLKHWDPNSFVAKILLNKQTVENKVRTAGFEYWTILRPGNFMSNFLQPLVQMYTGFVETGVWTTALLPETKLAMVDPNDIGAFGAAALLDPARFHEKEIEIASELRQVGDITQALARVTGRDLKVVFMSQEEIENQAAQNPFIGGQLLMRGMADLVDLEGVRAWKLPLGTFEEFLEREKEAIKATCYNEAVKLAERRRVFNVPELKRLAAESINQGANDVARFEKLAEGGFNRIFLVTMNDGSQVIARIPYPSTEPKYFVVASEVATLDYLRLHDIPVPKVFGYSATADNAAGTEYIFMEYVRGRDLGDLWFDLPEDACSTIIKNIVELEARLFRLQFPASGSLYYTTDLRSKTDTPSVPVEDSPSNGRFSIGPDTSLRLWFGKRRELQVDRGPYETAEAAMTAGAKKELAYLARFGKPLQPLQPMYRELYKYQKVSHLGQMRNLENYLRAAPHLVPRNFKFLCEPTIRHPDLQPNNILVSDDLKITALIDWQHCSILPLFLQCGFPDSIQNYGDEVSESLDMPKLPNDFDSLDDSNKSEQLEILRRRHIHYFYAWYSVKLNSIHGIALDHDLSILKRKIFEHASKPWEGDNVSLKADLVYLAQNWGKLSNPSSGTNPGVCPLEYSPDEASECLNLNAEQIESDEELQIFRNYVGVGPDGWVPSDRYDESKRREMKLKELALEAAKTEEDRARISENWIFKDYDEEIYR
;
A
#
# COMPACT_ATOMS: atom_id res chain seq x y z
N MET A 1 42.26 11.93 36.54
CA MET A 1 42.81 11.36 35.28
C MET A 1 42.07 12.00 34.13
N SER A 2 42.77 12.50 33.11
CA SER A 2 42.11 13.12 31.94
C SER A 2 41.28 12.05 31.22
N THR A 3 39.99 12.32 30.99
CA THR A 3 39.08 11.41 30.27
C THR A 3 39.58 11.27 28.84
N SER A 4 39.91 10.05 28.41
CA SER A 4 40.40 9.80 27.05
C SER A 4 39.29 10.10 26.02
N THR A 5 39.68 10.77 24.94
CA THR A 5 38.80 11.10 23.81
C THR A 5 39.16 10.22 22.61
N PHE A 6 38.15 9.63 21.98
CA PHE A 6 38.30 8.72 20.85
C PHE A 6 37.59 9.25 19.60
N PHE A 7 38.21 9.08 18.44
CA PHE A 7 37.60 9.41 17.17
C PHE A 7 36.99 8.17 16.51
N VAL A 8 35.73 8.22 16.09
CA VAL A 8 35.03 7.08 15.48
C VAL A 8 34.52 7.42 14.07
N CYS A 9 35.00 6.68 13.07
CA CYS A 9 34.48 6.73 11.70
C CYS A 9 33.16 5.98 11.58
N GLY A 10 32.29 6.46 10.68
CA GLY A 10 31.01 5.80 10.37
C GLY A 10 30.02 5.82 11.53
N ALA A 11 30.00 6.92 12.31
CA ALA A 11 29.27 7.04 13.57
C ALA A 11 27.76 6.82 13.45
N THR A 12 27.14 7.23 12.33
CA THR A 12 25.71 7.02 12.07
C THR A 12 25.40 5.65 11.44
N GLY A 13 26.42 4.84 11.16
CA GLY A 13 26.30 3.50 10.61
C GLY A 13 26.35 2.40 11.66
N THR A 14 26.10 1.16 11.23
CA THR A 14 25.87 0.00 12.11
C THR A 14 27.04 -0.30 13.06
N GLN A 15 28.28 -0.28 12.56
CA GLN A 15 29.46 -0.60 13.38
C GLN A 15 29.90 0.60 14.24
N GLY A 16 30.03 1.79 13.63
CA GLY A 16 30.48 2.98 14.35
C GLY A 16 29.52 3.37 15.47
N GLY A 17 28.20 3.31 15.22
CA GLY A 17 27.18 3.54 16.25
C GLY A 17 27.28 2.55 17.42
N ALA A 18 27.52 1.27 17.13
CA ALA A 18 27.73 0.25 18.17
C ALA A 18 28.98 0.53 19.01
N VAL A 19 30.12 0.87 18.39
CA VAL A 19 31.34 1.26 19.13
C VAL A 19 31.07 2.45 20.04
N ILE A 20 30.40 3.49 19.52
CA ILE A 20 30.06 4.69 20.30
C ILE A 20 29.17 4.33 21.50
N ASN A 21 28.19 3.46 21.32
CA ASN A 21 27.33 3.01 22.42
C ASN A 21 28.12 2.38 23.57
N HIS A 22 29.13 1.56 23.26
CA HIS A 22 29.98 0.95 24.27
C HIS A 22 30.96 1.95 24.90
N LEU A 23 31.54 2.87 24.12
CA LEU A 23 32.43 3.92 24.63
C LEU A 23 31.71 4.88 25.60
N LEU A 24 30.49 5.31 25.26
CA LEU A 24 29.69 6.16 26.12
C LEU A 24 29.30 5.46 27.42
N LYS A 25 28.95 4.16 27.37
CA LYS A 25 28.70 3.35 28.58
C LYS A 25 29.93 3.25 29.48
N ALA A 26 31.14 3.27 28.90
CA ALA A 26 32.40 3.29 29.64
C ALA A 26 32.81 4.70 30.13
N GLY A 27 32.01 5.74 29.86
CA GLY A 27 32.28 7.12 30.27
C GLY A 27 33.36 7.82 29.42
N ALA A 28 33.69 7.30 28.24
CA ALA A 28 34.66 7.91 27.34
C ALA A 28 34.06 9.08 26.54
N LYS A 29 34.90 10.01 26.10
CA LYS A 29 34.49 11.09 25.19
C LYS A 29 34.66 10.63 23.75
N VAL A 30 33.70 10.97 22.90
CA VAL A 30 33.69 10.54 21.50
C VAL A 30 33.62 11.75 20.59
N HIS A 31 34.53 11.81 19.62
CA HIS A 31 34.45 12.68 18.46
C HIS A 31 34.13 11.84 17.23
N ALA A 32 33.37 12.39 16.30
CA ALA A 32 33.11 11.75 15.02
C ALA A 32 32.75 12.79 13.96
N ILE A 33 32.67 12.35 12.71
CA ILE A 33 32.17 13.18 11.62
C ILE A 33 30.89 12.60 11.04
N ALA A 34 30.03 13.48 10.54
CA ALA A 34 28.87 13.12 9.75
C ALA A 34 28.71 14.13 8.61
N ARG A 35 28.30 13.64 7.43
CA ARG A 35 28.11 14.50 6.24
C ARG A 35 26.99 15.52 6.44
N ASN A 36 25.96 15.12 7.17
CA ASN A 36 24.80 15.93 7.49
C ASN A 36 24.48 15.79 8.99
N LEU A 37 24.59 16.90 9.72
CA LEU A 37 24.31 16.95 11.17
C LEU A 37 22.81 16.99 11.47
N ASP A 38 21.97 17.31 10.50
CA ASP A 38 20.52 17.40 10.66
C ASP A 38 19.82 16.03 10.63
N THR A 39 20.57 14.96 10.33
CA THR A 39 20.00 13.61 10.33
C THR A 39 19.64 13.16 11.75
N PRO A 40 18.53 12.41 11.96
CA PRO A 40 18.14 11.94 13.29
C PRO A 40 19.23 11.15 14.01
N ALA A 41 20.00 10.33 13.28
CA ALA A 41 21.13 9.60 13.82
C ALA A 41 22.24 10.53 14.34
N ALA A 42 22.55 11.62 13.61
CA ALA A 42 23.55 12.59 14.04
C ALA A 42 23.07 13.38 15.28
N GLN A 43 21.82 13.85 15.28
CA GLN A 43 21.22 14.57 16.41
C GLN A 43 21.14 13.71 17.68
N SER A 44 20.77 12.43 17.55
CA SER A 44 20.74 11.45 18.65
C SER A 44 22.14 11.22 19.26
N LEU A 45 23.17 11.18 18.43
CA LEU A 45 24.55 11.07 18.93
C LEU A 45 24.98 12.34 19.67
N GLN A 46 24.66 13.53 19.14
CA GLN A 46 24.97 14.80 19.80
C GLN A 46 24.27 14.95 21.16
N SER A 47 22.99 14.58 21.27
CA SER A 47 22.25 14.65 22.53
C SER A 47 22.82 13.72 23.61
N ARG A 48 23.50 12.66 23.19
CA ARG A 48 24.21 11.70 24.05
C ARG A 48 25.66 12.09 24.35
N GLY A 49 26.07 13.30 23.95
CA GLY A 49 27.38 13.88 24.27
C GLY A 49 28.49 13.55 23.27
N VAL A 50 28.17 13.05 22.08
CA VAL A 50 29.15 12.87 21.00
C VAL A 50 29.44 14.20 20.33
N HIS A 51 30.71 14.55 20.19
CA HIS A 51 31.12 15.73 19.43
C HIS A 51 31.13 15.40 17.93
N LEU A 52 30.12 15.88 17.19
CA LEU A 52 30.06 15.72 15.74
C LEU A 52 30.57 16.96 15.00
N THR A 53 31.47 16.75 14.05
CA THR A 53 31.87 17.75 13.06
C THR A 53 31.23 17.43 11.72
N GLN A 54 30.66 18.43 11.04
CA GLN A 54 30.13 18.22 9.69
C GLN A 54 31.29 18.05 8.71
N GLY A 55 31.26 16.98 7.91
CA GLY A 55 32.29 16.75 6.88
C GLY A 55 32.20 15.41 6.16
N ASP A 56 33.00 15.27 5.11
CA ASP A 56 33.09 14.08 4.27
C ASP A 56 34.49 13.44 4.34
N PHE A 57 34.56 12.13 4.06
CA PHE A 57 35.82 11.39 4.04
C PHE A 57 36.77 11.80 2.91
N THR A 58 36.31 12.61 1.95
CA THR A 58 37.14 13.19 0.90
C THR A 58 37.76 14.54 1.26
N ASP A 59 37.50 15.10 2.45
CA ASP A 59 38.02 16.40 2.90
C ASP A 59 39.03 16.23 4.05
N PRO A 60 40.35 16.24 3.76
CA PRO A 60 41.40 16.04 4.77
C PRO A 60 41.45 17.09 5.88
N ASP A 61 41.06 18.34 5.61
CA ASP A 61 41.19 19.43 6.59
C ASP A 61 40.16 19.30 7.71
N THR A 62 38.95 18.83 7.36
CA THR A 62 37.89 18.54 8.32
C THR A 62 38.29 17.45 9.33
N PHE A 63 39.06 16.43 8.91
CA PHE A 63 39.56 15.39 9.81
C PHE A 63 40.54 15.93 10.85
N LYS A 64 41.48 16.79 10.43
CA LYS A 64 42.50 17.35 11.34
C LYS A 64 41.84 18.14 12.47
N GLN A 65 40.80 18.91 12.14
CA GLN A 65 40.04 19.67 13.13
C GLN A 65 39.26 18.75 14.07
N SER A 66 38.57 17.75 13.52
CA SER A 66 37.69 16.88 14.31
C SER A 66 38.45 15.89 15.21
N MET A 67 39.64 15.45 14.78
CA MET A 67 40.53 14.57 15.56
C MET A 67 41.33 15.30 16.64
N LYS A 68 41.31 16.63 16.70
CA LYS A 68 42.09 17.40 17.67
C LYS A 68 41.75 17.00 19.10
N GLY A 69 42.77 16.57 19.85
CA GLY A 69 42.63 16.13 21.25
C GLY A 69 42.14 14.69 21.42
N CYS A 70 41.93 13.94 20.33
CA CYS A 70 41.69 12.51 20.38
C CYS A 70 43.01 11.74 20.58
N THR A 71 42.90 10.56 21.18
CA THR A 71 44.05 9.69 21.51
C THR A 71 44.09 8.41 20.69
N ALA A 72 42.92 7.94 20.22
CA ALA A 72 42.79 6.77 19.37
C ALA A 72 41.69 6.95 18.31
N LEU A 73 41.80 6.19 17.21
CA LEU A 73 40.93 6.20 16.04
C LEU A 73 40.31 4.81 15.83
N PHE A 74 38.99 4.75 15.72
CA PHE A 74 38.29 3.61 15.10
C PHE A 74 38.01 3.92 13.63
N LEU A 75 38.77 3.29 12.74
CA LEU A 75 38.67 3.41 11.30
C LEU A 75 37.67 2.38 10.76
N ASN A 76 36.60 2.86 10.15
CA ASN A 76 35.57 2.06 9.51
C ASN A 76 35.16 2.74 8.21
N LEU A 77 35.36 2.06 7.09
CA LEU A 77 35.20 2.60 5.75
C LEU A 77 34.17 1.79 4.96
N MET A 78 33.37 2.50 4.18
CA MET A 78 32.46 1.90 3.21
C MET A 78 33.04 2.14 1.80
N PRO A 79 33.23 1.11 0.97
CA PRO A 79 33.75 1.30 -0.37
C PRO A 79 32.74 2.05 -1.25
N ASP A 80 33.17 3.10 -1.96
CA ASP A 80 32.38 3.65 -3.06
C ASP A 80 32.66 2.79 -4.31
N LEU A 81 31.69 1.93 -4.64
CA LEU A 81 31.80 0.95 -5.72
C LEU A 81 31.92 1.60 -7.11
N ARG A 82 31.66 2.91 -7.23
CA ARG A 82 31.80 3.67 -8.48
C ARG A 82 33.21 4.21 -8.69
N VAL A 83 33.99 4.33 -7.62
CA VAL A 83 35.33 4.94 -7.64
C VAL A 83 36.36 3.87 -7.24
N PRO A 84 37.15 3.36 -8.19
CA PRO A 84 38.19 2.38 -7.92
C PRO A 84 39.13 2.84 -6.81
N ASN A 85 39.43 1.93 -5.87
CA ASN A 85 40.37 2.15 -4.77
C ASN A 85 40.01 3.35 -3.84
N SER A 86 38.77 3.84 -3.86
CA SER A 86 38.32 4.95 -3.02
C SER A 86 38.60 4.70 -1.53
N GLU A 87 38.31 3.50 -1.05
CA GLU A 87 38.56 3.08 0.33
C GLU A 87 40.04 3.20 0.73
N VAL A 88 40.96 2.85 -0.18
CA VAL A 88 42.41 2.93 0.08
C VAL A 88 42.85 4.38 0.22
N HIS A 89 42.42 5.27 -0.69
CA HIS A 89 42.76 6.69 -0.63
C HIS A 89 42.16 7.37 0.61
N GLN A 90 40.92 7.02 0.98
CA GLN A 90 40.30 7.51 2.21
C GLN A 90 41.10 7.07 3.44
N ALA A 91 41.50 5.80 3.51
CA ALA A 91 42.33 5.30 4.60
C ALA A 91 43.66 6.06 4.70
N GLU A 92 44.35 6.30 3.58
CA GLU A 92 45.60 7.06 3.57
C GLU A 92 45.44 8.47 4.13
N ASN A 93 44.43 9.20 3.67
CA ASN A 93 44.15 10.56 4.11
C ASN A 93 43.83 10.61 5.62
N ILE A 94 42.97 9.68 6.08
CA ILE A 94 42.54 9.61 7.48
C ILE A 94 43.71 9.20 8.38
N LEU A 95 44.52 8.22 7.99
CA LEU A 95 45.69 7.80 8.76
C LEU A 95 46.76 8.91 8.81
N SER A 96 46.95 9.66 7.73
CA SER A 96 47.85 10.82 7.73
C SER A 96 47.37 11.92 8.68
N ALA A 97 46.08 12.29 8.58
CA ALA A 97 45.47 13.27 9.47
C ALA A 97 45.52 12.83 10.94
N ALA A 98 45.30 11.55 11.22
CA ALA A 98 45.39 10.98 12.56
C ALA A 98 46.79 11.14 13.16
N LYS A 99 47.85 10.88 12.40
CA LYS A 99 49.24 11.11 12.86
C LYS A 99 49.50 12.57 13.18
N GLU A 100 49.11 13.48 12.29
CA GLU A 100 49.27 14.92 12.49
C GLU A 100 48.50 15.43 13.72
N ALA A 101 47.34 14.85 13.99
CA ALA A 101 46.52 15.16 15.18
C ALA A 101 47.06 14.54 16.49
N GLY A 102 48.09 13.70 16.42
CA GLY A 102 48.72 13.05 17.58
C GLY A 102 48.01 11.78 18.07
N ILE A 103 47.20 11.13 17.22
CA ILE A 103 46.61 9.83 17.50
C ILE A 103 47.73 8.79 17.72
N LYS A 104 47.57 7.96 18.75
CA LYS A 104 48.56 6.93 19.12
C LYS A 104 48.10 5.51 18.84
N HIS A 105 46.79 5.26 18.85
CA HIS A 105 46.23 3.93 18.62
C HIS A 105 45.21 3.95 17.48
N VAL A 106 45.30 3.01 16.55
CA VAL A 106 44.32 2.82 15.47
C VAL A 106 43.72 1.42 15.50
N ILE A 107 42.39 1.35 15.46
CA ILE A 107 41.63 0.11 15.30
C ILE A 107 40.98 0.18 13.92
N TYR A 108 41.24 -0.80 13.07
CA TYR A 108 40.60 -0.88 11.76
C TYR A 108 39.57 -2.01 11.71
N SER A 109 38.33 -1.69 11.32
CA SER A 109 37.34 -2.71 10.97
C SER A 109 37.46 -3.08 9.50
N SER A 110 38.05 -4.24 9.26
CA SER A 110 38.31 -4.85 7.96
C SER A 110 37.13 -5.73 7.52
N GLY A 111 37.41 -6.87 6.88
CA GLY A 111 36.44 -7.89 6.51
C GLY A 111 36.95 -9.29 6.82
N PHE A 112 36.03 -10.25 6.88
CA PHE A 112 36.35 -11.66 7.09
C PHE A 112 37.25 -12.23 5.97
N SER A 113 38.23 -13.07 6.33
CA SER A 113 39.13 -13.77 5.38
C SER A 113 39.98 -12.88 4.44
N VAL A 114 40.25 -11.64 4.85
CA VAL A 114 41.01 -10.64 4.05
C VAL A 114 42.53 -10.92 4.01
N ASP A 115 43.07 -11.66 4.97
CA ASP A 115 44.49 -12.01 5.05
C ASP A 115 44.93 -13.00 3.97
N GLU A 116 44.18 -14.09 3.78
CA GLU A 116 44.53 -15.14 2.83
C GLU A 116 43.35 -15.57 1.95
N PRO A 117 42.73 -14.66 1.19
CA PRO A 117 41.55 -14.96 0.39
C PRO A 117 41.82 -16.04 -0.68
N GLN A 118 43.07 -16.22 -1.10
CA GLN A 118 43.53 -17.28 -2.00
C GLN A 118 43.33 -18.71 -1.45
N ARG A 119 43.10 -18.87 -0.14
CA ARG A 119 42.76 -20.17 0.46
C ARG A 119 41.30 -20.56 0.22
N LEU A 120 40.45 -19.62 -0.18
CA LEU A 120 39.06 -19.90 -0.49
C LEU A 120 38.98 -20.63 -1.84
N LYS A 121 38.29 -21.77 -1.85
CA LYS A 121 38.16 -22.66 -3.01
C LYS A 121 37.64 -21.98 -4.28
N HIS A 122 36.83 -20.94 -4.12
CA HIS A 122 36.21 -20.18 -5.20
C HIS A 122 36.84 -18.79 -5.39
N TRP A 123 38.09 -18.61 -4.97
CA TRP A 123 38.83 -17.37 -5.18
C TRP A 123 39.10 -17.10 -6.65
N ASP A 124 38.59 -15.97 -7.14
CA ASP A 124 38.98 -15.38 -8.42
C ASP A 124 39.50 -13.96 -8.17
N PRO A 125 40.81 -13.70 -8.36
CA PRO A 125 41.42 -12.39 -8.11
C PRO A 125 40.89 -11.28 -9.02
N ASN A 126 40.23 -11.62 -10.14
CA ASN A 126 39.64 -10.65 -11.06
C ASN A 126 38.18 -10.32 -10.72
N SER A 127 37.56 -11.07 -9.82
CA SER A 127 36.16 -10.89 -9.45
C SER A 127 35.91 -9.55 -8.76
N PHE A 128 34.66 -9.08 -8.83
CA PHE A 128 34.24 -7.85 -8.15
C PHE A 128 34.47 -7.92 -6.64
N VAL A 129 34.19 -9.07 -6.02
CA VAL A 129 34.36 -9.29 -4.58
C VAL A 129 35.85 -9.33 -4.19
N ALA A 130 36.71 -9.90 -5.04
CA ALA A 130 38.14 -9.88 -4.82
C ALA A 130 38.71 -8.45 -4.76
N LYS A 131 38.21 -7.54 -5.60
CA LYS A 131 38.63 -6.12 -5.55
C LYS A 131 38.32 -5.46 -4.21
N ILE A 132 37.16 -5.77 -3.61
CA ILE A 132 36.78 -5.27 -2.29
C ILE A 132 37.72 -5.83 -1.21
N LEU A 133 37.95 -7.15 -1.22
CA LEU A 133 38.82 -7.81 -0.25
C LEU A 133 40.29 -7.34 -0.35
N LEU A 134 40.81 -7.18 -1.57
CA LEU A 134 42.18 -6.70 -1.81
C LEU A 134 42.37 -5.23 -1.37
N ASN A 135 41.35 -4.39 -1.52
CA ASN A 135 41.39 -3.02 -0.99
C ASN A 135 41.48 -3.02 0.53
N LYS A 136 40.65 -3.83 1.21
CA LYS A 136 40.74 -4.00 2.67
C LYS A 136 42.08 -4.54 3.11
N GLN A 137 42.63 -5.53 2.39
CA GLN A 137 43.96 -6.08 2.66
C GLN A 137 45.06 -5.00 2.54
N THR A 138 44.93 -4.12 1.55
CA THR A 138 45.83 -2.98 1.37
C THR A 138 45.72 -2.00 2.54
N VAL A 139 44.51 -1.72 3.03
CA VAL A 139 44.30 -0.87 4.21
C VAL A 139 44.86 -1.51 5.48
N GLU A 140 44.66 -2.82 5.68
CA GLU A 140 45.28 -3.55 6.80
C GLU A 140 46.80 -3.37 6.81
N ASN A 141 47.46 -3.56 5.66
CA ASN A 141 48.90 -3.35 5.55
C ASN A 141 49.31 -1.92 5.88
N LYS A 142 48.53 -0.92 5.43
CA LYS A 142 48.80 0.48 5.76
C LYS A 142 48.67 0.75 7.25
N VAL A 143 47.69 0.18 7.93
CA VAL A 143 47.53 0.29 9.39
C VAL A 143 48.74 -0.30 10.12
N ARG A 144 49.19 -1.50 9.72
CA ARG A 144 50.40 -2.15 10.29
C ARG A 144 51.65 -1.29 10.14
N THR A 145 51.87 -0.75 8.94
CA THR A 145 53.10 -0.01 8.62
C THR A 145 53.00 1.49 8.88
N ALA A 146 51.87 1.99 9.35
CA ALA A 146 51.70 3.42 9.60
C ALA A 146 52.57 3.90 10.78
N GLY A 147 53.07 3.03 11.67
CA GLY A 147 53.96 3.47 12.76
C GLY A 147 53.22 4.24 13.85
N PHE A 148 51.95 3.92 14.09
CA PHE A 148 51.26 4.26 15.33
C PHE A 148 51.83 3.44 16.49
N GLU A 149 51.75 3.96 17.72
CA GLU A 149 52.24 3.28 18.93
C GLU A 149 51.49 1.96 19.16
N TYR A 150 50.19 1.93 18.85
CA TYR A 150 49.37 0.73 18.90
C TYR A 150 48.53 0.61 17.62
N TRP A 151 48.24 -0.63 17.23
CA TRP A 151 47.30 -0.94 16.16
C TRP A 151 46.58 -2.26 16.41
N THR A 152 45.32 -2.35 15.99
CA THR A 152 44.46 -3.54 16.06
C THR A 152 43.66 -3.67 14.76
N ILE A 153 43.46 -4.89 14.27
CA ILE A 153 42.58 -5.18 13.12
C ILE A 153 41.45 -6.09 13.57
N LEU A 154 40.21 -5.68 13.30
CA LEU A 154 39.01 -6.48 13.54
C LEU A 154 38.46 -6.96 12.19
N ARG A 155 38.14 -8.25 12.09
CA ARG A 155 37.61 -8.91 10.88
C ARG A 155 36.23 -9.49 11.19
N PRO A 156 35.15 -8.69 11.11
CA PRO A 156 33.83 -9.17 11.47
C PRO A 156 33.24 -10.08 10.39
N GLY A 157 32.44 -11.07 10.83
CA GLY A 157 31.73 -12.03 9.98
C GLY A 157 30.48 -11.45 9.30
N ASN A 158 29.51 -12.31 8.98
CA ASN A 158 28.24 -11.93 8.36
C ASN A 158 27.28 -11.28 9.37
N PHE A 159 26.84 -10.05 9.07
CA PHE A 159 26.09 -9.26 10.06
C PHE A 159 24.66 -9.79 10.19
N MET A 160 24.22 -10.03 11.42
CA MET A 160 22.82 -10.39 11.71
C MET A 160 21.86 -9.27 11.26
N SER A 161 22.30 -8.00 11.34
CA SER A 161 21.53 -6.84 10.88
C SER A 161 21.26 -6.81 9.37
N ASN A 162 21.92 -7.66 8.56
CA ASN A 162 21.61 -7.74 7.13
C ASN A 162 20.20 -8.28 6.88
N PHE A 163 19.57 -8.96 7.85
CA PHE A 163 18.18 -9.40 7.77
C PHE A 163 17.15 -8.31 8.13
N LEU A 164 17.61 -7.07 8.34
CA LEU A 164 16.76 -5.90 8.56
C LEU A 164 16.72 -5.03 7.29
N GLN A 165 15.71 -4.16 7.19
CA GLN A 165 15.65 -3.16 6.13
C GLN A 165 16.78 -2.12 6.26
N PRO A 166 17.32 -1.58 5.14
CA PRO A 166 17.01 -1.93 3.75
C PRO A 166 17.80 -3.15 3.24
N LEU A 167 18.75 -3.67 4.03
CA LEU A 167 19.74 -4.64 3.57
C LEU A 167 19.15 -6.01 3.23
N VAL A 168 18.04 -6.40 3.85
CA VAL A 168 17.36 -7.68 3.60
C VAL A 168 16.99 -7.90 2.13
N GLN A 169 16.86 -6.81 1.35
CA GLN A 169 16.58 -6.84 -0.10
C GLN A 169 17.71 -7.50 -0.92
N MET A 170 18.91 -7.66 -0.35
CA MET A 170 20.01 -8.36 -1.04
C MET A 170 19.77 -9.88 -1.15
N TYR A 171 18.82 -10.43 -0.39
CA TYR A 171 18.47 -11.85 -0.43
C TYR A 171 17.33 -12.08 -1.41
N THR A 172 17.68 -12.40 -2.66
CA THR A 172 16.74 -12.54 -3.78
C THR A 172 15.53 -13.42 -3.47
N GLY A 173 14.33 -12.86 -3.61
CA GLY A 173 13.05 -13.54 -3.42
C GLY A 173 12.63 -13.70 -1.96
N PHE A 174 13.50 -13.41 -1.01
CA PHE A 174 13.28 -13.66 0.41
C PHE A 174 12.16 -12.77 0.97
N VAL A 175 12.20 -11.47 0.65
CA VAL A 175 11.19 -10.51 1.09
C VAL A 175 9.92 -10.64 0.26
N GLU A 176 10.06 -10.75 -1.06
CA GLU A 176 8.96 -10.65 -2.04
C GLU A 176 8.14 -11.92 -2.16
N THR A 177 8.77 -13.08 -2.06
CA THR A 177 8.11 -14.38 -2.30
C THR A 177 8.20 -15.33 -1.10
N GLY A 178 8.98 -14.99 -0.08
CA GLY A 178 9.31 -15.91 1.02
C GLY A 178 10.30 -17.00 0.62
N VAL A 179 10.83 -16.98 -0.61
CA VAL A 179 11.77 -17.98 -1.11
C VAL A 179 13.14 -17.33 -1.33
N TRP A 180 14.07 -17.58 -0.42
CA TRP A 180 15.46 -17.17 -0.59
C TRP A 180 16.14 -18.09 -1.60
N THR A 181 16.38 -17.60 -2.81
CA THR A 181 17.15 -18.33 -3.82
C THR A 181 18.64 -17.98 -3.68
N THR A 182 19.51 -18.98 -3.56
CA THR A 182 20.92 -18.74 -3.25
C THR A 182 21.87 -19.74 -3.91
N ALA A 183 23.06 -19.26 -4.27
CA ALA A 183 24.21 -20.08 -4.65
C ALA A 183 25.01 -20.59 -3.44
N LEU A 184 24.53 -20.47 -2.20
CA LEU A 184 25.10 -21.21 -1.07
C LEU A 184 24.74 -22.71 -1.19
N LEU A 185 25.30 -23.56 -0.32
CA LEU A 185 24.93 -24.98 -0.23
C LEU A 185 24.17 -25.25 1.08
N PRO A 186 23.34 -26.31 1.16
CA PRO A 186 22.64 -26.68 2.38
C PRO A 186 23.54 -26.75 3.62
N GLU A 187 24.74 -27.28 3.46
CA GLU A 187 25.75 -27.45 4.50
C GLU A 187 26.55 -26.18 4.80
N THR A 188 26.45 -25.14 3.96
CA THR A 188 27.19 -23.88 4.14
C THR A 188 26.78 -23.22 5.45
N LYS A 189 27.78 -22.95 6.30
CA LYS A 189 27.62 -22.19 7.52
C LYS A 189 28.09 -20.76 7.31
N LEU A 190 27.33 -19.79 7.81
CA LEU A 190 27.72 -18.39 7.87
C LEU A 190 28.24 -18.08 9.27
N ALA A 191 29.39 -17.41 9.34
CA ALA A 191 29.96 -16.90 10.58
C ALA A 191 29.21 -15.63 11.00
N MET A 192 28.19 -15.79 11.84
CA MET A 192 27.27 -14.71 12.19
C MET A 192 27.87 -13.80 13.27
N VAL A 193 27.64 -12.50 13.15
CA VAL A 193 28.05 -11.51 14.14
C VAL A 193 26.97 -10.45 14.31
N ASP A 194 26.66 -10.11 15.56
CA ASP A 194 25.86 -8.93 15.88
C ASP A 194 26.77 -7.70 15.80
N PRO A 195 26.39 -6.62 15.10
CA PRO A 195 27.16 -5.37 15.13
C PRO A 195 27.43 -4.83 16.54
N ASN A 196 26.60 -5.14 17.54
CA ASN A 196 26.89 -4.83 18.95
C ASN A 196 28.16 -5.53 19.46
N ASP A 197 28.44 -6.76 19.03
CA ASP A 197 29.67 -7.49 19.40
C ASP A 197 30.89 -6.80 18.79
N ILE A 198 30.80 -6.37 17.53
CA ILE A 198 31.83 -5.55 16.87
C ILE A 198 32.07 -4.27 17.68
N GLY A 199 30.98 -3.63 18.13
CA GLY A 199 31.03 -2.47 19.02
C GLY A 199 31.78 -2.73 20.32
N ALA A 200 31.53 -3.88 20.96
CA ALA A 200 32.18 -4.29 22.20
C ALA A 200 33.69 -4.52 22.01
N PHE A 201 34.09 -5.22 20.95
CA PHE A 201 35.51 -5.42 20.60
C PHE A 201 36.21 -4.11 20.24
N GLY A 202 35.58 -3.27 19.42
CA GLY A 202 36.14 -1.96 19.03
C GLY A 202 36.35 -1.05 20.23
N ALA A 203 35.37 -0.97 21.13
CA ALA A 203 35.49 -0.18 22.36
C ALA A 203 36.54 -0.76 23.33
N ALA A 204 36.59 -2.09 23.49
CA ALA A 204 37.59 -2.72 24.34
C ALA A 204 39.03 -2.48 23.84
N ALA A 205 39.24 -2.56 22.52
CA ALA A 205 40.53 -2.24 21.91
C ALA A 205 40.91 -0.77 22.12
N LEU A 206 39.99 0.17 21.92
CA LEU A 206 40.24 1.60 22.18
C LEU A 206 40.62 1.89 23.63
N LEU A 207 39.99 1.20 24.59
CA LEU A 207 40.18 1.41 26.02
C LEU A 207 41.42 0.69 26.59
N ASP A 208 41.88 -0.39 25.97
CA ASP A 208 43.01 -1.22 26.43
C ASP A 208 44.03 -1.47 25.29
N PRO A 209 44.77 -0.43 24.85
CA PRO A 209 45.65 -0.53 23.68
C PRO A 209 46.72 -1.61 23.81
N ALA A 210 47.29 -1.82 25.00
CA ALA A 210 48.38 -2.78 25.20
C ALA A 210 47.90 -4.23 25.01
N ARG A 211 46.68 -4.54 25.44
CA ARG A 211 46.09 -5.87 25.29
C ARG A 211 45.80 -6.24 23.84
N PHE A 212 45.49 -5.23 23.00
CA PHE A 212 45.06 -5.42 21.62
C PHE A 212 46.13 -5.08 20.57
N HIS A 213 47.30 -4.60 20.99
CA HIS A 213 48.38 -4.26 20.09
C HIS A 213 48.86 -5.46 19.26
N GLU A 214 48.98 -5.25 17.95
CA GLU A 214 49.42 -6.25 16.97
C GLU A 214 48.52 -7.49 16.95
N LYS A 215 47.23 -7.29 17.26
CA LYS A 215 46.21 -8.33 17.19
C LYS A 215 45.30 -8.13 15.99
N GLU A 216 45.04 -9.26 15.35
CA GLU A 216 44.15 -9.38 14.21
C GLU A 216 43.08 -10.40 14.62
N ILE A 217 41.84 -9.94 14.75
CA ILE A 217 40.80 -10.66 15.46
C ILE A 217 39.61 -10.84 14.53
N GLU A 218 39.33 -12.09 14.18
CA GLU A 218 38.07 -12.47 13.57
C GLU A 218 36.94 -12.37 14.59
N ILE A 219 35.81 -11.78 14.20
CA ILE A 219 34.66 -11.60 15.10
C ILE A 219 33.45 -12.30 14.52
N ALA A 220 33.10 -13.43 15.14
CA ALA A 220 31.85 -14.14 14.95
C ALA A 220 31.42 -14.73 16.29
N SER A 221 30.11 -14.72 16.57
CA SER A 221 29.56 -15.29 17.80
C SER A 221 29.11 -16.74 17.60
N GLU A 222 28.67 -17.09 16.39
CA GLU A 222 28.18 -18.43 16.06
C GLU A 222 28.30 -18.77 14.56
N LEU A 223 28.25 -20.06 14.25
CA LEU A 223 28.14 -20.57 12.89
C LEU A 223 26.71 -21.10 12.67
N ARG A 224 26.00 -20.57 11.67
CA ARG A 224 24.62 -20.97 11.37
C ARG A 224 24.48 -21.44 9.93
N GLN A 225 23.76 -22.54 9.71
CA GLN A 225 23.37 -22.92 8.35
C GLN A 225 22.29 -21.98 7.82
N VAL A 226 22.28 -21.81 6.50
CA VAL A 226 21.28 -20.96 5.81
C VAL A 226 19.85 -21.42 6.13
N GLY A 227 19.62 -22.73 6.15
CA GLY A 227 18.31 -23.31 6.50
C GLY A 227 17.86 -22.95 7.92
N ASP A 228 18.78 -23.00 8.90
CA ASP A 228 18.48 -22.64 10.29
C ASP A 228 18.13 -21.15 10.44
N ILE A 229 18.85 -20.28 9.72
CA ILE A 229 18.58 -18.85 9.67
C ILE A 229 17.18 -18.60 9.11
N THR A 230 16.87 -19.20 7.96
CA THR A 230 15.54 -19.09 7.33
C THR A 230 14.44 -19.58 8.25
N GLN A 231 14.63 -20.70 8.96
CA GLN A 231 13.66 -21.23 9.91
C GLN A 231 13.45 -20.32 11.12
N ALA A 232 14.51 -19.74 11.66
CA ALA A 232 14.42 -18.81 12.78
C ALA A 232 13.67 -17.52 12.38
N LEU A 233 13.96 -16.99 11.18
CA LEU A 233 13.24 -15.85 10.61
C LEU A 233 11.76 -16.18 10.34
N ALA A 234 11.46 -17.39 9.83
CA ALA A 234 10.09 -17.85 9.61
C ALA A 234 9.28 -17.85 10.91
N ARG A 235 9.88 -18.32 12.01
CA ARG A 235 9.25 -18.34 13.34
C ARG A 235 8.93 -16.94 13.86
N VAL A 236 9.84 -15.98 13.65
CA VAL A 236 9.69 -14.59 14.14
C VAL A 236 8.68 -13.81 13.32
N THR A 237 8.72 -13.98 11.99
CA THR A 237 7.83 -13.28 11.05
C THR A 237 6.46 -13.91 10.95
N GLY A 238 6.32 -15.20 11.28
CA GLY A 238 5.10 -15.98 11.04
C GLY A 238 4.87 -16.36 9.57
N ARG A 239 5.86 -16.12 8.69
CA ARG A 239 5.77 -16.44 7.25
C ARG A 239 6.28 -17.84 6.93
N ASP A 240 5.74 -18.45 5.88
CA ASP A 240 6.33 -19.64 5.26
C ASP A 240 7.58 -19.22 4.47
N LEU A 241 8.75 -19.24 5.12
CA LEU A 241 10.03 -18.92 4.48
C LEU A 241 10.79 -20.20 4.13
N LYS A 242 11.30 -20.24 2.90
CA LYS A 242 12.06 -21.37 2.36
C LYS A 242 13.35 -20.89 1.73
N VAL A 243 14.34 -21.77 1.70
CA VAL A 243 15.56 -21.57 0.93
C VAL A 243 15.60 -22.55 -0.24
N VAL A 244 15.94 -22.04 -1.41
CA VAL A 244 16.18 -22.82 -2.62
C VAL A 244 17.63 -22.64 -3.03
N PHE A 245 18.35 -23.74 -3.12
CA PHE A 245 19.75 -23.77 -3.54
C PHE A 245 19.82 -23.93 -5.04
N MET A 246 20.55 -23.03 -5.70
CA MET A 246 20.70 -23.03 -7.15
C MET A 246 21.48 -24.25 -7.63
N SER A 247 21.08 -24.79 -8.78
CA SER A 247 21.84 -25.76 -9.54
C SER A 247 23.12 -25.14 -10.13
N GLN A 248 24.07 -25.99 -10.51
CA GLN A 248 25.32 -25.53 -11.12
C GLN A 248 25.09 -24.76 -12.42
N GLU A 249 24.13 -25.20 -13.25
CA GLU A 249 23.75 -24.53 -14.50
C GLU A 249 23.19 -23.12 -14.24
N GLU A 250 22.31 -22.97 -13.24
CA GLU A 250 21.76 -21.66 -12.85
C GLU A 250 22.85 -20.71 -12.35
N ILE A 251 23.81 -21.23 -11.58
CA ILE A 251 24.96 -20.45 -11.09
C ILE A 251 25.80 -19.97 -12.27
N GLU A 252 26.15 -20.85 -13.21
CA GLU A 252 26.96 -20.52 -14.39
C GLU A 252 26.28 -19.47 -15.28
N ASN A 253 24.97 -19.60 -15.49
CA ASN A 253 24.18 -18.67 -16.29
C ASN A 253 24.09 -17.26 -15.65
N GLN A 254 24.11 -17.16 -14.32
CA GLN A 254 23.93 -15.89 -13.60
C GLN A 254 25.24 -15.26 -13.11
N ALA A 255 26.28 -16.06 -12.84
CA ALA A 255 27.52 -15.58 -12.22
C ALA A 255 28.25 -14.53 -13.05
N ALA A 256 28.10 -14.54 -14.38
CA ALA A 256 28.70 -13.55 -15.27
C ALA A 256 28.06 -12.14 -15.15
N GLN A 257 26.81 -12.07 -14.72
CA GLN A 257 26.02 -10.83 -14.70
C GLN A 257 25.63 -10.38 -13.27
N ASN A 258 25.71 -11.27 -12.28
CA ASN A 258 25.32 -10.99 -10.90
C ASN A 258 26.52 -11.13 -9.94
N PRO A 259 27.12 -10.01 -9.48
CA PRO A 259 28.28 -10.04 -8.59
C PRO A 259 27.99 -10.64 -7.20
N PHE A 260 26.72 -10.71 -6.78
CA PHE A 260 26.34 -11.34 -5.51
C PHE A 260 26.51 -12.86 -5.54
N ILE A 261 26.36 -13.51 -6.69
CA ILE A 261 26.62 -14.95 -6.85
C ILE A 261 28.10 -15.26 -6.57
N GLY A 262 29.02 -14.45 -7.11
CA GLY A 262 30.45 -14.58 -6.81
C GLY A 262 30.76 -14.44 -5.32
N GLY A 263 30.09 -13.51 -4.62
CA GLY A 263 30.19 -13.36 -3.17
C GLY A 263 29.68 -14.57 -2.40
N GLN A 264 28.53 -15.13 -2.80
CA GLN A 264 27.96 -16.33 -2.19
C GLN A 264 28.88 -17.55 -2.37
N LEU A 265 29.49 -17.72 -3.55
CA LEU A 265 30.45 -18.80 -3.80
C LEU A 265 31.68 -18.70 -2.90
N LEU A 266 32.19 -17.48 -2.65
CA LEU A 266 33.28 -17.25 -1.70
C LEU A 266 32.87 -17.57 -0.25
N MET A 267 31.65 -17.20 0.15
CA MET A 267 31.13 -17.45 1.50
C MET A 267 31.05 -18.94 1.85
N ARG A 268 30.95 -19.86 0.87
CA ARG A 268 30.86 -21.31 1.09
C ARG A 268 31.99 -21.89 1.96
N GLY A 269 33.19 -21.29 1.94
CA GLY A 269 34.36 -21.76 2.69
C GLY A 269 34.84 -20.83 3.80
N MET A 270 34.17 -19.69 4.04
CA MET A 270 34.64 -18.70 5.02
C MET A 270 34.51 -19.18 6.46
N ALA A 271 33.50 -20.00 6.77
CA ALA A 271 33.30 -20.51 8.13
C ALA A 271 34.43 -21.43 8.62
N ASP A 272 35.17 -22.08 7.70
CA ASP A 272 36.30 -22.95 8.05
C ASP A 272 37.52 -22.17 8.56
N LEU A 273 37.53 -20.85 8.34
CA LEU A 273 38.63 -19.97 8.78
C LEU A 273 38.40 -19.41 10.18
N VAL A 274 37.18 -19.53 10.73
CA VAL A 274 36.79 -18.96 12.03
C VAL A 274 37.26 -19.83 13.19
N ASP A 275 38.05 -19.26 14.10
CA ASP A 275 38.33 -19.86 15.43
C ASP A 275 37.41 -19.27 16.52
N LEU A 276 36.21 -19.83 16.67
CA LEU A 276 35.24 -19.39 17.69
C LEU A 276 35.75 -19.54 19.13
N GLU A 277 36.59 -20.53 19.43
CA GLU A 277 37.17 -20.68 20.77
C GLU A 277 38.17 -19.56 21.05
N GLY A 278 38.99 -19.22 20.04
CA GLY A 278 39.87 -18.06 20.05
C GLY A 278 39.10 -16.74 20.26
N VAL A 279 37.96 -16.55 19.59
CA VAL A 279 37.11 -15.35 19.81
C VAL A 279 36.59 -15.32 21.24
N ARG A 280 36.07 -16.44 21.76
CA ARG A 280 35.55 -16.53 23.14
C ARG A 280 36.62 -16.31 24.21
N ALA A 281 37.88 -16.65 23.92
CA ALA A 281 39.01 -16.46 24.84
C ALA A 281 39.25 -14.98 25.19
N TRP A 282 38.75 -14.04 24.37
CA TRP A 282 38.76 -12.60 24.67
C TRP A 282 37.83 -12.20 25.82
N LYS A 283 36.90 -13.08 26.23
CA LYS A 283 35.96 -12.83 27.35
C LYS A 283 35.19 -11.51 27.20
N LEU A 284 34.90 -11.13 25.97
CA LEU A 284 34.01 -10.01 25.63
C LEU A 284 32.60 -10.54 25.36
N PRO A 285 31.55 -9.70 25.51
CA PRO A 285 30.18 -10.10 25.17
C PRO A 285 30.07 -10.57 23.72
N LEU A 286 29.36 -11.68 23.52
CA LEU A 286 29.01 -12.24 22.21
C LEU A 286 27.53 -12.61 22.24
N GLY A 287 26.73 -12.00 21.37
CA GLY A 287 25.29 -12.26 21.26
C GLY A 287 24.99 -13.41 20.28
N THR A 288 23.94 -14.17 20.56
CA THR A 288 23.42 -15.20 19.65
C THR A 288 22.45 -14.62 18.62
N PHE A 289 22.22 -15.29 17.50
CA PHE A 289 21.19 -14.85 16.54
C PHE A 289 19.79 -14.86 17.15
N GLU A 290 19.50 -15.73 18.12
CA GLU A 290 18.18 -15.71 18.77
C GLU A 290 17.98 -14.48 19.66
N GLU A 291 19.01 -14.06 20.39
CA GLU A 291 18.96 -12.82 21.16
C GLU A 291 18.84 -11.60 20.24
N PHE A 292 19.51 -11.62 19.08
CA PHE A 292 19.31 -10.61 18.05
C PHE A 292 17.87 -10.60 17.53
N LEU A 293 17.32 -11.76 17.17
CA LEU A 293 15.97 -11.88 16.63
C LEU A 293 14.89 -11.43 17.63
N GLU A 294 15.06 -11.73 18.91
CA GLU A 294 14.13 -11.26 19.95
C GLU A 294 14.25 -9.75 20.16
N ARG A 295 15.47 -9.20 20.15
CA ARG A 295 15.71 -7.75 20.28
C ARG A 295 15.14 -6.96 19.10
N GLU A 296 15.32 -7.46 17.88
CA GLU A 296 14.95 -6.77 16.63
C GLU A 296 13.61 -7.27 16.05
N LYS A 297 12.81 -7.99 16.84
CA LYS A 297 11.60 -8.71 16.42
C LYS A 297 10.65 -7.89 15.56
N GLU A 298 10.38 -6.64 15.96
CA GLU A 298 9.46 -5.77 15.23
C GLU A 298 10.07 -5.24 13.93
N ALA A 299 11.37 -4.95 13.91
CA ALA A 299 12.09 -4.58 12.69
C ALA A 299 12.14 -5.74 11.68
N ILE A 300 12.26 -6.98 12.18
CA ILE A 300 12.22 -8.19 11.37
C ILE A 300 10.82 -8.42 10.79
N LYS A 301 9.76 -8.28 11.58
CA LYS A 301 8.38 -8.36 11.07
C LYS A 301 8.09 -7.27 10.03
N ALA A 302 8.62 -6.06 10.23
CA ALA A 302 8.48 -4.96 9.27
C ALA A 302 9.18 -5.21 7.92
N THR A 303 9.98 -6.28 7.78
CA THR A 303 10.49 -6.70 6.48
C THR A 303 9.44 -7.40 5.61
N CYS A 304 8.26 -7.71 6.16
CA CYS A 304 7.20 -8.42 5.46
C CYS A 304 6.30 -7.44 4.72
N TYR A 305 6.29 -7.53 3.38
CA TYR A 305 5.28 -6.86 2.56
C TYR A 305 4.13 -7.82 2.21
N ASN A 306 2.88 -7.36 2.26
CA ASN A 306 1.73 -8.10 1.74
C ASN A 306 1.75 -8.18 0.21
N GLU A 307 2.77 -7.63 -0.45
CA GLU A 307 2.99 -7.73 -1.89
C GLU A 307 2.86 -9.17 -2.39
N ALA A 308 3.46 -10.14 -1.70
CA ALA A 308 3.35 -11.56 -2.04
C ALA A 308 1.89 -12.03 -2.07
N VAL A 309 1.10 -11.60 -1.06
CA VAL A 309 -0.32 -11.90 -0.92
C VAL A 309 -1.12 -11.22 -2.03
N LYS A 310 -0.88 -9.92 -2.29
CA LYS A 310 -1.55 -9.16 -3.35
C LYS A 310 -1.25 -9.72 -4.75
N LEU A 311 -0.01 -10.11 -5.01
CA LEU A 311 0.39 -10.75 -6.26
C LEU A 311 -0.26 -12.13 -6.41
N ALA A 312 -0.34 -12.92 -5.33
CA ALA A 312 -1.02 -14.21 -5.35
C ALA A 312 -2.53 -14.07 -5.60
N GLU A 313 -3.19 -13.10 -4.99
CA GLU A 313 -4.62 -12.79 -5.18
C GLU A 313 -4.95 -12.39 -6.62
N ARG A 314 -4.02 -11.72 -7.30
CA ARG A 314 -4.15 -11.28 -8.69
C ARG A 314 -3.52 -12.25 -9.71
N ARG A 315 -2.90 -13.35 -9.24
CA ARG A 315 -2.31 -14.36 -10.13
C ARG A 315 -3.41 -15.25 -10.70
N ARG A 316 -3.52 -15.28 -12.02
CA ARG A 316 -4.43 -16.17 -12.75
C ARG A 316 -3.65 -17.06 -13.71
N VAL A 317 -3.93 -18.36 -13.69
CA VAL A 317 -3.43 -19.34 -14.67
C VAL A 317 -4.58 -19.73 -15.58
N PHE A 318 -4.38 -19.65 -16.89
CA PHE A 318 -5.39 -19.95 -17.91
C PHE A 318 -4.73 -20.38 -19.22
N ASN A 319 -5.49 -21.05 -20.08
CA ASN A 319 -5.03 -21.57 -21.37
C ASN A 319 -5.14 -20.48 -22.45
N VAL A 320 -4.01 -19.84 -22.79
CA VAL A 320 -3.95 -18.74 -23.76
C VAL A 320 -4.39 -19.15 -25.17
N PRO A 321 -3.93 -20.28 -25.76
CA PRO A 321 -4.44 -20.76 -27.05
C PRO A 321 -5.96 -20.93 -27.10
N GLU A 322 -6.56 -21.54 -26.08
CA GLU A 322 -8.01 -21.75 -26.02
C GLU A 322 -8.76 -20.43 -25.82
N LEU A 323 -8.24 -19.50 -25.01
CA LEU A 323 -8.84 -18.17 -24.87
C LEU A 323 -8.84 -17.42 -26.22
N LYS A 324 -7.76 -17.49 -27.00
CA LYS A 324 -7.69 -16.91 -28.35
C LYS A 324 -8.73 -17.53 -29.29
N ARG A 325 -8.87 -18.86 -29.29
CA ARG A 325 -9.88 -19.58 -30.09
C ARG A 325 -11.28 -19.12 -29.72
N LEU A 326 -11.61 -19.10 -28.42
CA LEU A 326 -12.92 -18.69 -27.92
C LEU A 326 -13.22 -17.21 -28.24
N ALA A 327 -12.22 -16.33 -28.17
CA ALA A 327 -12.36 -14.93 -28.55
C ALA A 327 -12.67 -14.77 -30.05
N ALA A 328 -11.98 -15.52 -30.93
CA ALA A 328 -12.25 -15.52 -32.36
C ALA A 328 -13.65 -16.06 -32.69
N GLU A 329 -14.03 -17.19 -32.06
CA GLU A 329 -15.36 -17.79 -32.25
C GLU A 329 -16.49 -16.85 -31.80
N SER A 330 -16.27 -16.04 -30.75
CA SER A 330 -17.27 -15.07 -30.27
C SER A 330 -17.67 -14.03 -31.32
N ILE A 331 -16.84 -13.81 -32.33
CA ILE A 331 -17.12 -12.91 -33.46
C ILE A 331 -17.22 -13.66 -34.80
N ASN A 332 -17.46 -14.97 -34.78
CA ASN A 332 -17.58 -15.86 -35.94
C ASN A 332 -16.30 -15.95 -36.80
N GLN A 333 -15.12 -15.94 -36.17
CA GLN A 333 -13.83 -16.16 -36.82
C GLN A 333 -13.13 -17.43 -36.30
N GLY A 334 -12.13 -17.93 -37.03
CA GLY A 334 -11.33 -19.10 -36.63
C GLY A 334 -10.12 -18.72 -35.78
N ALA A 335 -9.60 -19.66 -34.98
CA ALA A 335 -8.41 -19.42 -34.14
C ALA A 335 -7.17 -18.96 -34.92
N ASN A 336 -7.01 -19.44 -36.17
CA ASN A 336 -5.91 -19.06 -37.06
C ASN A 336 -6.04 -17.62 -37.58
N ASP A 337 -7.18 -16.96 -37.34
CA ASP A 337 -7.42 -15.58 -37.72
C ASP A 337 -6.88 -14.57 -36.69
N VAL A 338 -6.42 -15.03 -35.53
CA VAL A 338 -5.84 -14.14 -34.49
C VAL A 338 -4.43 -13.69 -34.89
N ALA A 339 -4.30 -12.41 -35.25
CA ALA A 339 -3.02 -11.79 -35.62
C ALA A 339 -2.18 -11.41 -34.39
N ARG A 340 -2.80 -10.83 -33.36
CA ARG A 340 -2.12 -10.35 -32.15
C ARG A 340 -2.95 -10.57 -30.89
N PHE A 341 -2.26 -10.72 -29.76
CA PHE A 341 -2.84 -10.85 -28.43
C PHE A 341 -1.93 -10.14 -27.44
N GLU A 342 -2.40 -9.01 -26.92
CA GLU A 342 -1.58 -8.06 -26.17
C GLU A 342 -2.29 -7.69 -24.87
N LYS A 343 -1.54 -7.52 -23.77
CA LYS A 343 -2.11 -6.96 -22.53
C LYS A 343 -2.42 -5.49 -22.81
N LEU A 344 -3.69 -5.11 -22.68
CA LEU A 344 -4.12 -3.73 -22.91
C LEU A 344 -4.04 -2.91 -21.62
N ALA A 345 -4.62 -3.44 -20.55
CA ALA A 345 -4.73 -2.76 -19.27
C ALA A 345 -4.94 -3.77 -18.14
N GLU A 346 -4.86 -3.30 -16.90
CA GLU A 346 -5.35 -4.03 -15.74
C GLU A 346 -5.89 -3.05 -14.70
N GLY A 347 -6.89 -3.47 -13.93
CA GLY A 347 -7.44 -2.70 -12.81
C GLY A 347 -7.32 -3.46 -11.50
N GLY A 348 -8.07 -3.05 -10.47
CA GLY A 348 -8.08 -3.72 -9.16
C GLY A 348 -8.66 -5.15 -9.20
N PHE A 349 -9.58 -5.42 -10.12
CA PHE A 349 -10.36 -6.67 -10.17
C PHE A 349 -10.18 -7.50 -11.44
N ASN A 350 -9.57 -6.94 -12.49
CA ASN A 350 -9.56 -7.57 -13.82
C ASN A 350 -8.25 -7.32 -14.56
N ARG A 351 -7.89 -8.28 -15.42
CA ARG A 351 -6.88 -8.13 -16.46
C ARG A 351 -7.54 -8.06 -17.83
N ILE A 352 -7.06 -7.15 -18.67
CA ILE A 352 -7.68 -6.84 -19.96
C ILE A 352 -6.68 -7.10 -21.08
N PHE A 353 -7.07 -7.93 -22.05
CA PHE A 353 -6.29 -8.23 -23.24
C PHE A 353 -7.01 -7.71 -24.49
N LEU A 354 -6.24 -7.21 -25.45
CA LEU A 354 -6.70 -6.86 -26.78
C LEU A 354 -6.35 -8.01 -27.74
N VAL A 355 -7.37 -8.59 -28.37
CA VAL A 355 -7.25 -9.61 -29.41
C VAL A 355 -7.51 -8.93 -30.75
N THR A 356 -6.50 -8.94 -31.63
CA THR A 356 -6.63 -8.35 -32.97
C THR A 356 -6.59 -9.46 -34.01
N MET A 357 -7.58 -9.44 -34.92
CA MET A 357 -7.73 -10.41 -35.99
C MET A 357 -6.98 -9.98 -37.27
N ASN A 358 -6.80 -10.91 -38.21
CA ASN A 358 -6.13 -10.67 -39.49
C ASN A 358 -6.86 -9.66 -40.38
N ASP A 359 -8.19 -9.53 -40.23
CA ASP A 359 -9.00 -8.52 -40.94
C ASP A 359 -8.99 -7.14 -40.26
N GLY A 360 -8.27 -7.01 -39.13
CA GLY A 360 -8.19 -5.79 -38.34
C GLY A 360 -9.30 -5.63 -37.29
N SER A 361 -10.25 -6.57 -37.21
CA SER A 361 -11.29 -6.59 -36.16
C SER A 361 -10.66 -6.78 -34.78
N GLN A 362 -11.22 -6.13 -33.76
CA GLN A 362 -10.64 -6.10 -32.40
C GLN A 362 -11.66 -6.51 -31.33
N VAL A 363 -11.22 -7.36 -30.41
CA VAL A 363 -12.03 -7.88 -29.28
C VAL A 363 -11.25 -7.69 -27.99
N ILE A 364 -11.95 -7.23 -26.95
CA ILE A 364 -11.45 -7.19 -25.59
C ILE A 364 -11.75 -8.52 -24.92
N ALA A 365 -10.72 -9.15 -24.36
CA ALA A 365 -10.85 -10.28 -23.44
C ALA A 365 -10.56 -9.80 -22.01
N ARG A 366 -11.61 -9.66 -21.22
CA ARG A 366 -11.55 -9.29 -19.80
C ARG A 366 -11.59 -10.55 -18.93
N ILE A 367 -10.60 -10.70 -18.05
CA ILE A 367 -10.47 -11.83 -17.13
C ILE A 367 -10.49 -11.31 -15.69
N PRO A 368 -11.48 -11.72 -14.85
CA PRO A 368 -11.50 -11.33 -13.45
C PRO A 368 -10.40 -12.05 -12.64
N TYR A 369 -9.89 -11.38 -11.61
CA TYR A 369 -8.95 -11.98 -10.68
C TYR A 369 -9.65 -13.01 -9.76
N PRO A 370 -8.91 -14.00 -9.24
CA PRO A 370 -9.45 -14.93 -8.24
C PRO A 370 -10.05 -14.28 -7.00
N SER A 371 -9.61 -13.07 -6.65
CA SER A 371 -10.11 -12.28 -5.51
C SER A 371 -11.45 -11.58 -5.75
N THR A 372 -11.94 -11.53 -7.00
CA THR A 372 -13.21 -10.85 -7.32
C THR A 372 -14.40 -11.66 -6.78
N GLU A 373 -15.22 -11.03 -5.93
CA GLU A 373 -16.36 -11.64 -5.26
C GLU A 373 -17.62 -10.78 -5.44
N PRO A 374 -18.81 -11.36 -5.67
CA PRO A 374 -19.09 -12.81 -5.75
C PRO A 374 -18.72 -13.43 -7.10
N LYS A 375 -17.95 -14.52 -7.09
CA LYS A 375 -17.38 -15.17 -8.30
C LYS A 375 -18.31 -15.26 -9.52
N TYR A 376 -19.30 -16.17 -9.48
CA TYR A 376 -20.18 -16.41 -10.64
C TYR A 376 -21.07 -15.19 -10.93
N PHE A 377 -21.63 -14.61 -9.87
CA PHE A 377 -22.66 -13.59 -9.99
C PHE A 377 -22.13 -12.28 -10.55
N VAL A 378 -20.89 -11.89 -10.25
CA VAL A 378 -20.32 -10.63 -10.77
C VAL A 378 -20.19 -10.65 -12.30
N VAL A 379 -19.71 -11.76 -12.88
CA VAL A 379 -19.56 -11.91 -14.34
C VAL A 379 -20.92 -12.01 -15.02
N ALA A 380 -21.81 -12.86 -14.50
CA ALA A 380 -23.15 -13.04 -15.06
C ALA A 380 -23.96 -11.73 -15.02
N SER A 381 -23.83 -10.96 -13.93
CA SER A 381 -24.56 -9.71 -13.78
C SER A 381 -24.01 -8.58 -14.66
N GLU A 382 -22.68 -8.45 -14.74
CA GLU A 382 -22.05 -7.41 -15.56
C GLU A 382 -22.42 -7.57 -17.03
N VAL A 383 -22.39 -8.80 -17.55
CA VAL A 383 -22.74 -9.11 -18.93
C VAL A 383 -24.21 -8.81 -19.23
N ALA A 384 -25.12 -9.21 -18.35
CA ALA A 384 -26.54 -8.90 -18.49
C ALA A 384 -26.83 -7.40 -18.43
N THR A 385 -26.12 -6.67 -17.55
CA THR A 385 -26.22 -5.22 -17.41
C THR A 385 -25.79 -4.52 -18.69
N LEU A 386 -24.64 -4.88 -19.27
CA LEU A 386 -24.16 -4.30 -20.52
C LEU A 386 -25.16 -4.52 -21.67
N ASP A 387 -25.69 -5.74 -21.82
CA ASP A 387 -26.65 -6.05 -22.89
C ASP A 387 -28.00 -5.32 -22.68
N TYR A 388 -28.50 -5.25 -21.45
CA TYR A 388 -29.73 -4.50 -21.15
C TYR A 388 -29.60 -3.01 -21.42
N LEU A 389 -28.49 -2.40 -20.99
CA LEU A 389 -28.22 -0.99 -21.23
C LEU A 389 -28.08 -0.69 -22.72
N ARG A 390 -27.41 -1.56 -23.47
CA ARG A 390 -27.28 -1.41 -24.92
C ARG A 390 -28.61 -1.54 -25.66
N LEU A 391 -29.51 -2.42 -25.22
CA LEU A 391 -30.90 -2.46 -25.75
C LEU A 391 -31.66 -1.16 -25.55
N HIS A 392 -31.29 -0.37 -24.54
CA HIS A 392 -31.88 0.92 -24.22
C HIS A 392 -31.03 2.10 -24.73
N ASP A 393 -30.24 1.84 -25.78
CA ASP A 393 -29.38 2.78 -26.49
C ASP A 393 -28.29 3.45 -25.62
N ILE A 394 -28.02 2.94 -24.42
CA ILE A 394 -26.96 3.50 -23.56
C ILE A 394 -25.61 3.10 -24.17
N PRO A 395 -24.65 4.05 -24.32
CA PRO A 395 -23.36 3.77 -24.93
C PRO A 395 -22.52 2.92 -23.98
N VAL A 396 -22.56 1.60 -24.17
CA VAL A 396 -21.75 0.62 -23.44
C VAL A 396 -21.19 -0.41 -24.43
N PRO A 397 -20.04 -1.05 -24.13
CA PRO A 397 -19.45 -2.07 -25.01
C PRO A 397 -20.41 -3.22 -25.31
N LYS A 398 -20.44 -3.68 -26.57
CA LYS A 398 -21.19 -4.90 -26.93
C LYS A 398 -20.50 -6.12 -26.36
N VAL A 399 -21.24 -7.02 -25.72
CA VAL A 399 -20.72 -8.34 -25.33
C VAL A 399 -20.85 -9.31 -26.51
N PHE A 400 -19.76 -10.02 -26.83
CA PHE A 400 -19.71 -11.05 -27.87
C PHE A 400 -19.84 -12.47 -27.31
N GLY A 401 -19.37 -12.69 -26.08
CA GLY A 401 -19.48 -13.97 -25.38
C GLY A 401 -18.88 -13.88 -23.99
N TYR A 402 -19.23 -14.80 -23.10
CA TYR A 402 -18.70 -14.83 -21.74
C TYR A 402 -18.74 -16.24 -21.17
N SER A 403 -17.97 -16.45 -20.10
CA SER A 403 -18.12 -17.59 -19.22
C SER A 403 -18.00 -17.11 -17.78
N ALA A 404 -19.06 -17.29 -16.99
CA ALA A 404 -19.08 -16.96 -15.57
C ALA A 404 -18.47 -18.07 -14.68
N THR A 405 -17.91 -19.13 -15.28
CA THR A 405 -17.19 -20.19 -14.56
C THR A 405 -15.86 -20.51 -15.24
N ALA A 406 -14.88 -20.95 -14.46
CA ALA A 406 -13.64 -21.51 -15.00
C ALA A 406 -13.79 -22.89 -15.67
N ASP A 407 -14.99 -23.51 -15.63
CA ASP A 407 -15.27 -24.79 -16.28
C ASP A 407 -15.51 -24.62 -17.78
N ASN A 408 -14.44 -24.27 -18.49
CA ASN A 408 -14.39 -24.09 -19.93
C ASN A 408 -12.96 -24.33 -20.45
N ALA A 409 -12.76 -24.38 -21.76
CA ALA A 409 -11.47 -24.70 -22.37
C ALA A 409 -10.33 -23.72 -22.02
N ALA A 410 -10.64 -22.45 -21.72
CA ALA A 410 -9.65 -21.48 -21.26
C ALA A 410 -9.24 -21.68 -19.79
N GLY A 411 -10.01 -22.44 -19.00
CA GLY A 411 -9.74 -22.66 -17.58
C GLY A 411 -9.92 -21.41 -16.70
N THR A 412 -10.65 -20.40 -17.19
CA THR A 412 -10.90 -19.15 -16.46
C THR A 412 -12.23 -18.53 -16.86
N GLU A 413 -12.85 -17.78 -15.95
CA GLU A 413 -13.94 -16.87 -16.32
C GLU A 413 -13.42 -15.81 -17.30
N TYR A 414 -14.28 -15.35 -18.20
CA TYR A 414 -13.96 -14.29 -19.15
C TYR A 414 -15.20 -13.56 -19.63
N ILE A 415 -15.00 -12.34 -20.12
CA ILE A 415 -15.96 -11.60 -20.94
C ILE A 415 -15.24 -11.15 -22.21
N PHE A 416 -15.78 -11.53 -23.37
CA PHE A 416 -15.39 -10.99 -24.67
C PHE A 416 -16.32 -9.86 -25.06
N MET A 417 -15.77 -8.69 -25.32
CA MET A 417 -16.55 -7.49 -25.61
C MET A 417 -15.90 -6.61 -26.67
N GLU A 418 -16.67 -5.66 -27.17
CA GLU A 418 -16.27 -4.65 -28.15
C GLU A 418 -15.10 -3.81 -27.62
N TYR A 419 -14.07 -3.65 -28.46
CA TYR A 419 -13.08 -2.60 -28.26
C TYR A 419 -13.66 -1.27 -28.75
N VAL A 420 -14.13 -0.44 -27.83
CA VAL A 420 -14.67 0.88 -28.16
C VAL A 420 -13.52 1.86 -28.36
N ARG A 421 -13.51 2.55 -29.52
CA ARG A 421 -12.53 3.60 -29.81
C ARG A 421 -12.92 4.90 -29.08
N GLY A 422 -11.95 5.50 -28.40
CA GLY A 422 -12.09 6.75 -27.69
C GLY A 422 -10.85 7.03 -26.84
N ARG A 423 -10.73 8.26 -26.34
CA ARG A 423 -9.78 8.62 -25.28
C ARG A 423 -10.45 8.49 -23.93
N ASP A 424 -9.66 8.12 -22.92
CA ASP A 424 -10.09 8.14 -21.54
C ASP A 424 -10.32 9.61 -21.12
N LEU A 425 -11.48 9.93 -20.52
CA LEU A 425 -11.77 11.28 -20.07
C LEU A 425 -10.81 11.73 -18.95
N GLY A 426 -10.32 10.81 -18.12
CA GLY A 426 -9.31 11.05 -17.08
C GLY A 426 -8.02 11.65 -17.61
N ASP A 427 -7.57 11.25 -18.81
CA ASP A 427 -6.39 11.81 -19.48
C ASP A 427 -6.58 13.29 -19.86
N LEU A 428 -7.82 13.75 -20.00
CA LEU A 428 -8.16 15.13 -20.36
C LEU A 428 -8.68 15.94 -19.16
N TRP A 429 -9.10 15.28 -18.09
CA TRP A 429 -9.98 15.81 -17.05
C TRP A 429 -9.49 17.08 -16.35
N PHE A 430 -8.18 17.22 -16.19
CA PHE A 430 -7.54 18.36 -15.53
C PHE A 430 -7.18 19.50 -16.50
N ASP A 431 -7.17 19.21 -17.81
CA ASP A 431 -6.79 20.16 -18.87
C ASP A 431 -7.99 20.69 -19.66
N LEU A 432 -9.22 20.25 -19.33
CA LEU A 432 -10.43 20.71 -20.01
C LEU A 432 -10.71 22.20 -19.71
N PRO A 433 -10.89 23.04 -20.74
CA PRO A 433 -11.38 24.40 -20.53
C PRO A 433 -12.83 24.37 -20.01
N GLU A 434 -13.28 25.48 -19.41
CA GLU A 434 -14.57 25.58 -18.71
C GLU A 434 -15.77 25.20 -19.59
N ASP A 435 -15.79 25.63 -20.86
CA ASP A 435 -16.86 25.35 -21.82
C ASP A 435 -16.92 23.86 -22.20
N ALA A 436 -15.75 23.24 -22.39
CA ALA A 436 -15.62 21.80 -22.62
C ALA A 436 -16.04 20.99 -21.39
N CYS A 437 -15.66 21.44 -20.20
CA CYS A 437 -16.06 20.84 -18.92
C CYS A 437 -17.58 20.87 -18.75
N SER A 438 -18.21 22.04 -18.93
CA SER A 438 -19.67 22.19 -18.88
C SER A 438 -20.38 21.26 -19.87
N THR A 439 -19.84 21.14 -21.08
CA THR A 439 -20.36 20.24 -22.13
C THR A 439 -20.29 18.76 -21.71
N ILE A 440 -19.16 18.33 -21.14
CA ILE A 440 -19.01 16.95 -20.65
C ILE A 440 -19.97 16.67 -19.50
N ILE A 441 -20.07 17.56 -18.51
CA ILE A 441 -20.97 17.41 -17.38
C ILE A 441 -22.43 17.33 -17.84
N LYS A 442 -22.81 18.16 -18.82
CA LYS A 442 -24.13 18.08 -19.45
C LYS A 442 -24.37 16.69 -20.05
N ASN A 443 -23.43 16.18 -20.85
CA ASN A 443 -23.54 14.87 -21.50
C ASN A 443 -23.66 13.74 -20.46
N ILE A 444 -22.93 13.83 -19.35
CA ILE A 444 -23.01 12.87 -18.22
C ILE A 444 -24.43 12.89 -17.62
N VAL A 445 -24.96 14.06 -17.31
CA VAL A 445 -26.30 14.19 -16.72
C VAL A 445 -27.39 13.73 -17.69
N GLU A 446 -27.25 13.98 -19.00
CA GLU A 446 -28.18 13.46 -20.01
C GLU A 446 -28.18 11.92 -20.05
N LEU A 447 -27.02 11.27 -19.87
CA LEU A 447 -26.94 9.81 -19.75
C LEU A 447 -27.57 9.32 -18.45
N GLU A 448 -27.30 9.95 -17.30
CA GLU A 448 -27.96 9.60 -16.04
C GLU A 448 -29.49 9.78 -16.11
N ALA A 449 -29.97 10.83 -16.78
CA ALA A 449 -31.40 11.04 -17.00
C ALA A 449 -32.04 9.89 -17.79
N ARG A 450 -31.30 9.28 -18.71
CA ARG A 450 -31.77 8.10 -19.46
C ARG A 450 -31.74 6.85 -18.60
N LEU A 451 -30.67 6.64 -17.82
CA LEU A 451 -30.56 5.52 -16.87
C LEU A 451 -31.70 5.56 -15.84
N PHE A 452 -32.02 6.74 -15.29
CA PHE A 452 -33.03 6.89 -14.24
C PHE A 452 -34.47 6.73 -14.73
N ARG A 453 -34.68 6.70 -16.06
CA ARG A 453 -35.99 6.41 -16.65
C ARG A 453 -36.23 4.91 -16.82
N LEU A 454 -35.19 4.09 -16.74
CA LEU A 454 -35.32 2.64 -16.82
C LEU A 454 -36.07 2.13 -15.59
N GLN A 455 -37.09 1.30 -15.82
CA GLN A 455 -37.98 0.80 -14.79
C GLN A 455 -37.59 -0.63 -14.43
N PHE A 456 -37.49 -0.91 -13.13
CA PHE A 456 -37.15 -2.24 -12.63
C PHE A 456 -38.15 -2.70 -11.58
N PRO A 457 -38.47 -4.01 -11.54
CA PRO A 457 -39.50 -4.56 -10.66
C PRO A 457 -39.04 -4.74 -9.21
N ALA A 458 -37.71 -4.77 -8.98
CA ALA A 458 -37.10 -4.98 -7.67
C ALA A 458 -35.69 -4.37 -7.63
N SER A 459 -35.14 -4.22 -6.43
CA SER A 459 -33.73 -3.86 -6.21
C SER A 459 -32.85 -5.12 -6.15
N GLY A 460 -31.57 -5.01 -6.48
CA GLY A 460 -30.64 -6.14 -6.58
C GLY A 460 -29.63 -5.91 -7.69
N SER A 461 -29.20 -6.97 -8.38
CA SER A 461 -28.41 -6.85 -9.62
C SER A 461 -29.14 -7.50 -10.79
N LEU A 462 -28.85 -7.06 -12.02
CA LEU A 462 -29.49 -7.56 -13.24
C LEU A 462 -28.77 -8.80 -13.75
N TYR A 463 -29.51 -9.80 -14.22
CA TYR A 463 -28.97 -11.05 -14.78
C TYR A 463 -29.78 -11.50 -15.99
N TYR A 464 -29.19 -12.35 -16.84
CA TYR A 464 -30.02 -13.19 -17.70
C TYR A 464 -30.81 -14.19 -16.86
N THR A 465 -32.08 -14.36 -17.18
CA THR A 465 -32.97 -15.29 -16.48
C THR A 465 -32.42 -16.74 -16.50
N THR A 466 -31.69 -17.12 -17.55
CA THR A 466 -31.06 -18.44 -17.68
C THR A 466 -29.91 -18.66 -16.71
N ASP A 467 -29.11 -17.63 -16.42
CA ASP A 467 -27.97 -17.73 -15.51
C ASP A 467 -28.42 -17.99 -14.07
N LEU A 468 -29.49 -17.33 -13.64
CA LEU A 468 -30.08 -17.56 -12.31
C LEU A 468 -30.72 -18.95 -12.20
N ARG A 469 -31.47 -19.41 -13.23
CA ARG A 469 -32.08 -20.75 -13.24
C ARG A 469 -31.06 -21.87 -13.16
N SER A 470 -29.88 -21.69 -13.76
CA SER A 470 -28.79 -22.68 -13.74
C SER A 470 -28.26 -22.97 -12.33
N LYS A 471 -28.54 -22.10 -11.36
CA LYS A 471 -28.09 -22.20 -9.97
C LYS A 471 -29.17 -22.65 -8.99
N THR A 472 -30.27 -23.26 -9.47
CA THR A 472 -31.40 -23.88 -8.72
C THR A 472 -31.54 -23.40 -7.26
N ASP A 473 -32.55 -22.57 -6.99
CA ASP A 473 -32.89 -21.94 -5.69
C ASP A 473 -32.46 -20.46 -5.51
N THR A 474 -31.91 -19.82 -6.55
CA THR A 474 -31.67 -18.36 -6.48
C THR A 474 -32.98 -17.60 -6.75
N PRO A 475 -33.50 -16.80 -5.79
CA PRO A 475 -34.72 -16.03 -6.03
C PRO A 475 -34.47 -14.96 -7.12
N SER A 476 -35.48 -14.71 -7.93
CA SER A 476 -35.37 -13.77 -9.06
C SER A 476 -36.71 -13.13 -9.40
N VAL A 477 -36.71 -11.85 -9.79
CA VAL A 477 -37.89 -11.13 -10.26
C VAL A 477 -37.71 -10.77 -11.75
N PRO A 478 -38.53 -11.31 -12.68
CA PRO A 478 -38.41 -11.03 -14.11
C PRO A 478 -38.60 -9.56 -14.46
N VAL A 479 -37.79 -9.05 -15.40
CA VAL A 479 -37.95 -7.70 -15.95
C VAL A 479 -38.85 -7.78 -17.19
N GLU A 480 -40.00 -7.12 -17.12
CA GLU A 480 -41.05 -7.14 -18.15
C GLU A 480 -41.08 -5.82 -18.94
N ASP A 481 -40.09 -5.59 -19.79
CA ASP A 481 -40.06 -4.50 -20.77
C ASP A 481 -40.06 -5.06 -22.20
N SER A 482 -40.71 -4.32 -23.11
CA SER A 482 -40.91 -4.70 -24.51
C SER A 482 -39.62 -5.14 -25.24
N PRO A 483 -38.48 -4.41 -25.15
CA PRO A 483 -37.26 -4.83 -25.83
C PRO A 483 -36.59 -6.05 -25.18
N SER A 484 -36.80 -6.32 -23.88
CA SER A 484 -36.18 -7.45 -23.20
C SER A 484 -36.88 -8.78 -23.39
N ASN A 485 -38.19 -8.80 -23.70
CA ASN A 485 -38.96 -10.02 -23.95
C ASN A 485 -38.78 -11.10 -22.85
N GLY A 486 -38.68 -10.67 -21.57
CA GLY A 486 -38.51 -11.54 -20.40
C GLY A 486 -37.14 -12.23 -20.25
N ARG A 487 -36.12 -11.80 -21.02
CA ARG A 487 -34.77 -12.41 -20.97
C ARG A 487 -33.94 -12.04 -19.74
N PHE A 488 -34.32 -10.97 -19.02
CA PHE A 488 -33.63 -10.51 -17.83
C PHE A 488 -34.46 -10.68 -16.56
N SER A 489 -33.75 -10.79 -15.44
CA SER A 489 -34.34 -10.83 -14.10
C SER A 489 -33.45 -10.08 -13.11
N ILE A 490 -34.06 -9.49 -12.10
CA ILE A 490 -33.36 -8.99 -10.91
C ILE A 490 -33.07 -10.19 -10.00
N GLY A 491 -31.81 -10.35 -9.62
CA GLY A 491 -31.32 -11.40 -8.73
C GLY A 491 -30.59 -10.83 -7.52
N PRO A 492 -29.73 -11.64 -6.88
CA PRO A 492 -28.91 -11.21 -5.75
C PRO A 492 -28.03 -10.01 -6.10
N ASP A 493 -27.91 -9.08 -5.17
CA ASP A 493 -27.04 -7.91 -5.26
C ASP A 493 -25.56 -8.32 -5.24
N THR A 494 -24.81 -7.87 -6.24
CA THR A 494 -23.38 -8.16 -6.41
C THR A 494 -22.44 -7.18 -5.70
N SER A 495 -22.98 -6.16 -5.04
CA SER A 495 -22.20 -5.18 -4.26
C SER A 495 -21.20 -5.86 -3.33
N LEU A 496 -19.90 -5.59 -3.53
CA LEU A 496 -18.79 -6.27 -2.83
C LEU A 496 -18.94 -6.26 -1.30
N ARG A 497 -19.50 -5.17 -0.73
CA ARG A 497 -19.76 -5.03 0.71
C ARG A 497 -20.67 -6.11 1.31
N LEU A 498 -21.47 -6.82 0.50
CA LEU A 498 -22.32 -7.94 0.94
C LEU A 498 -21.58 -9.29 0.95
N TRP A 499 -20.42 -9.38 0.28
CA TRP A 499 -19.73 -10.63 -0.01
C TRP A 499 -18.30 -10.68 0.55
N PHE A 500 -17.68 -9.53 0.81
CA PHE A 500 -16.28 -9.41 1.19
C PHE A 500 -15.89 -10.29 2.39
N GLY A 501 -14.80 -11.05 2.23
CA GLY A 501 -14.23 -11.90 3.28
C GLY A 501 -15.21 -12.99 3.76
N LYS A 502 -15.37 -13.17 5.07
CA LYS A 502 -16.26 -14.19 5.67
C LYS A 502 -17.74 -13.88 5.51
N ARG A 503 -18.10 -12.71 4.97
CA ARG A 503 -19.51 -12.36 4.69
C ARG A 503 -20.14 -13.27 3.64
N ARG A 504 -19.34 -13.80 2.69
CA ARG A 504 -19.80 -14.81 1.73
C ARG A 504 -20.27 -16.11 2.36
N GLU A 505 -19.83 -16.43 3.58
CA GLU A 505 -20.22 -17.64 4.32
C GLU A 505 -21.56 -17.49 5.05
N LEU A 506 -22.12 -16.28 5.08
CA LEU A 506 -23.38 -15.99 5.76
C LEU A 506 -24.57 -16.40 4.89
N GLN A 507 -25.55 -17.04 5.53
CA GLN A 507 -26.86 -17.33 4.96
C GLN A 507 -27.80 -16.14 5.26
N VAL A 508 -27.63 -15.06 4.51
CA VAL A 508 -28.43 -13.83 4.61
C VAL A 508 -29.13 -13.55 3.29
N ASP A 509 -30.26 -12.86 3.36
CA ASP A 509 -30.95 -12.35 2.19
C ASP A 509 -30.04 -11.36 1.46
N ARG A 510 -29.85 -11.59 0.15
CA ARG A 510 -29.05 -10.74 -0.74
C ARG A 510 -29.89 -10.21 -1.90
N GLY A 511 -31.21 -10.30 -1.79
CA GLY A 511 -32.15 -9.91 -2.82
C GLY A 511 -32.47 -11.03 -3.81
N PRO A 512 -33.30 -10.74 -4.82
CA PRO A 512 -33.90 -9.44 -5.13
C PRO A 512 -34.79 -8.88 -4.01
N TYR A 513 -34.77 -7.55 -3.82
CA TYR A 513 -35.55 -6.86 -2.81
C TYR A 513 -36.76 -6.17 -3.47
N GLU A 514 -37.97 -6.66 -3.19
CA GLU A 514 -39.21 -6.13 -3.76
C GLU A 514 -39.66 -4.81 -3.11
N THR A 515 -39.11 -4.44 -1.95
CA THR A 515 -39.45 -3.20 -1.25
C THR A 515 -38.22 -2.35 -0.97
N ALA A 516 -38.41 -1.03 -0.97
CA ALA A 516 -37.38 -0.05 -0.62
C ALA A 516 -36.80 -0.28 0.79
N GLU A 517 -37.65 -0.68 1.76
CA GLU A 517 -37.22 -1.00 3.13
C GLU A 517 -36.35 -2.26 3.18
N ALA A 518 -36.68 -3.29 2.40
CA ALA A 518 -35.85 -4.50 2.31
C ALA A 518 -34.46 -4.18 1.75
N ALA A 519 -34.40 -3.41 0.65
CA ALA A 519 -33.14 -2.95 0.07
C ALA A 519 -32.32 -2.11 1.07
N MET A 520 -32.96 -1.13 1.73
CA MET A 520 -32.31 -0.24 2.70
C MET A 520 -31.74 -1.00 3.90
N THR A 521 -32.42 -2.04 4.39
CA THR A 521 -32.02 -2.75 5.62
C THR A 521 -31.09 -3.95 5.39
N ALA A 522 -30.91 -4.42 4.16
CA ALA A 522 -30.18 -5.65 3.85
C ALA A 522 -28.71 -5.60 4.32
N GLY A 523 -27.99 -4.52 4.01
CA GLY A 523 -26.59 -4.36 4.41
C GLY A 523 -26.39 -4.37 5.92
N ALA A 524 -27.27 -3.71 6.68
CA ALA A 524 -27.20 -3.69 8.14
C ALA A 524 -27.52 -5.05 8.77
N LYS A 525 -28.54 -5.75 8.27
CA LYS A 525 -28.86 -7.12 8.70
C LYS A 525 -27.70 -8.08 8.45
N LYS A 526 -27.03 -7.93 7.31
CA LYS A 526 -25.83 -8.70 6.96
C LYS A 526 -24.65 -8.40 7.90
N GLU A 527 -24.38 -7.13 8.22
CA GLU A 527 -23.32 -6.81 9.20
C GLU A 527 -23.65 -7.27 10.61
N LEU A 528 -24.91 -7.18 11.05
CA LEU A 528 -25.31 -7.73 12.34
C LEU A 528 -25.09 -9.24 12.42
N ALA A 529 -25.44 -9.98 11.36
CA ALA A 529 -25.17 -11.41 11.28
C ALA A 529 -23.66 -11.73 11.30
N TYR A 530 -22.85 -10.92 10.60
CA TYR A 530 -21.39 -11.02 10.64
C TYR A 530 -20.86 -10.80 12.06
N LEU A 531 -21.24 -9.70 12.70
CA LEU A 531 -20.77 -9.33 14.04
C LEU A 531 -21.22 -10.33 15.11
N ALA A 532 -22.44 -10.86 15.02
CA ALA A 532 -22.92 -11.88 15.93
C ALA A 532 -22.10 -13.19 15.86
N ARG A 533 -21.57 -13.53 14.68
CA ARG A 533 -20.83 -14.79 14.46
C ARG A 533 -19.32 -14.64 14.59
N PHE A 534 -18.77 -13.52 14.12
CA PHE A 534 -17.32 -13.31 13.94
C PHE A 534 -16.81 -12.03 14.62
N GLY A 535 -17.71 -11.23 15.22
CA GLY A 535 -17.38 -9.96 15.84
C GLY A 535 -16.32 -10.10 16.92
N LYS A 536 -15.30 -9.23 16.85
CA LYS A 536 -14.22 -9.12 17.82
C LYS A 536 -13.74 -7.67 17.90
N PRO A 537 -13.15 -7.25 19.03
CA PRO A 537 -12.52 -5.94 19.11
C PRO A 537 -11.36 -5.81 18.10
N LEU A 538 -11.35 -4.71 17.35
CA LEU A 538 -10.35 -4.42 16.30
C LEU A 538 -9.73 -3.05 16.52
N GLN A 539 -8.45 -2.88 16.20
CA GLN A 539 -7.95 -1.53 15.93
C GLN A 539 -8.51 -1.09 14.57
N PRO A 540 -8.82 0.21 14.38
CA PRO A 540 -9.19 0.73 13.09
C PRO A 540 -8.22 0.26 11.99
N LEU A 541 -8.80 -0.24 10.88
CA LEU A 541 -8.06 -0.67 9.70
C LEU A 541 -7.18 0.46 9.19
N GLN A 542 -7.78 1.64 9.01
CA GLN A 542 -7.08 2.86 8.63
C GLN A 542 -6.19 3.32 9.80
N PRO A 543 -4.85 3.30 9.67
CA PRO A 543 -3.97 3.57 10.79
C PRO A 543 -4.13 4.95 11.43
N MET A 544 -4.53 5.96 10.64
CA MET A 544 -4.72 7.33 11.14
C MET A 544 -5.86 7.44 12.15
N TYR A 545 -6.90 6.60 12.04
CA TYR A 545 -7.98 6.59 13.02
C TYR A 545 -7.56 6.01 14.38
N ARG A 546 -6.40 5.33 14.47
CA ARG A 546 -6.00 4.65 15.72
C ARG A 546 -5.70 5.65 16.84
N GLU A 547 -5.23 6.85 16.51
CA GLU A 547 -4.96 7.90 17.49
C GLU A 547 -6.25 8.35 18.21
N LEU A 548 -7.36 8.44 17.49
CA LEU A 548 -8.69 8.78 18.02
C LEU A 548 -9.11 7.85 19.17
N TYR A 549 -8.69 6.59 19.08
CA TYR A 549 -8.97 5.56 20.09
C TYR A 549 -7.78 5.29 21.02
N LYS A 550 -6.79 6.19 21.06
CA LYS A 550 -5.56 6.05 21.85
C LYS A 550 -4.88 4.71 21.59
N TYR A 551 -4.90 4.28 20.33
CA TYR A 551 -4.36 3.03 19.82
C TYR A 551 -4.99 1.76 20.43
N GLN A 552 -6.14 1.87 21.07
CA GLN A 552 -6.87 0.73 21.64
C GLN A 552 -7.78 0.06 20.61
N LYS A 553 -8.15 -1.19 20.88
CA LYS A 553 -9.14 -1.92 20.08
C LYS A 553 -10.55 -1.39 20.38
N VAL A 554 -11.30 -1.10 19.33
CA VAL A 554 -12.70 -0.70 19.39
C VAL A 554 -13.57 -1.94 19.49
N SER A 555 -14.55 -1.93 20.39
CA SER A 555 -15.47 -3.05 20.57
C SER A 555 -16.56 -3.07 19.49
N HIS A 556 -16.70 -4.21 18.81
CA HIS A 556 -17.76 -4.47 17.83
C HIS A 556 -19.17 -4.34 18.39
N LEU A 557 -19.37 -4.50 19.71
CA LEU A 557 -20.67 -4.33 20.36
C LEU A 557 -21.21 -2.90 20.22
N GLY A 558 -20.32 -1.90 20.15
CA GLY A 558 -20.72 -0.53 19.83
C GLY A 558 -21.36 -0.43 18.46
N GLN A 559 -20.74 -1.06 17.46
CA GLN A 559 -21.26 -1.07 16.10
C GLN A 559 -22.56 -1.87 15.97
N MET A 560 -22.72 -2.98 16.70
CA MET A 560 -23.99 -3.71 16.74
C MET A 560 -25.14 -2.81 17.20
N ARG A 561 -24.95 -2.03 18.28
CA ARG A 561 -25.96 -1.08 18.75
C ARG A 561 -26.26 0.02 17.73
N ASN A 562 -25.24 0.53 17.04
CA ASN A 562 -25.44 1.52 15.96
C ASN A 562 -26.29 0.92 14.82
N LEU A 563 -26.02 -0.33 14.42
CA LEU A 563 -26.79 -1.03 13.39
C LEU A 563 -28.24 -1.31 13.83
N GLU A 564 -28.47 -1.68 15.09
CA GLU A 564 -29.80 -1.84 15.67
C GLU A 564 -30.58 -0.51 15.68
N ASN A 565 -29.92 0.59 16.06
CA ASN A 565 -30.50 1.93 15.99
C ASN A 565 -30.84 2.32 14.55
N TYR A 566 -29.94 2.06 13.60
CA TYR A 566 -30.24 2.25 12.19
C TYR A 566 -31.48 1.47 11.74
N LEU A 567 -31.59 0.19 12.09
CA LEU A 567 -32.75 -0.63 11.75
C LEU A 567 -34.06 -0.12 12.37
N ARG A 568 -34.01 0.49 13.56
CA ARG A 568 -35.17 1.16 14.18
C ARG A 568 -35.58 2.43 13.42
N ALA A 569 -34.62 3.17 12.89
CA ALA A 569 -34.88 4.40 12.13
C ALA A 569 -35.29 4.14 10.67
N ALA A 570 -34.75 3.10 10.03
CA ALA A 570 -34.88 2.84 8.59
C ALA A 570 -36.32 2.88 8.04
N PRO A 571 -37.36 2.29 8.69
CA PRO A 571 -38.74 2.35 8.19
C PRO A 571 -39.32 3.77 8.10
N HIS A 572 -38.76 4.72 8.86
CA HIS A 572 -39.15 6.13 8.85
C HIS A 572 -38.38 6.96 7.81
N LEU A 573 -37.27 6.43 7.28
CA LEU A 573 -36.45 7.11 6.29
C LEU A 573 -36.91 6.85 4.85
N VAL A 574 -37.66 5.78 4.63
CA VAL A 574 -38.26 5.43 3.32
C VAL A 574 -39.29 6.51 2.93
N PRO A 575 -39.08 7.23 1.81
CA PRO A 575 -40.02 8.27 1.37
C PRO A 575 -41.41 7.71 1.09
N ARG A 576 -42.46 8.42 1.53
CA ARG A 576 -43.87 8.05 1.27
C ARG A 576 -44.60 9.07 0.39
N ASN A 577 -44.02 10.25 0.23
CA ASN A 577 -44.67 11.40 -0.41
C ASN A 577 -44.60 11.31 -1.94
N PHE A 578 -43.49 10.77 -2.46
CA PHE A 578 -43.26 10.59 -3.88
C PHE A 578 -42.92 9.14 -4.17
N LYS A 579 -43.82 8.43 -4.87
CA LYS A 579 -43.66 7.01 -5.18
C LYS A 579 -42.36 6.73 -5.96
N PHE A 580 -42.02 7.59 -6.93
CA PHE A 580 -40.84 7.42 -7.79
C PHE A 580 -39.51 7.45 -7.02
N LEU A 581 -39.46 8.03 -5.81
CA LEU A 581 -38.25 8.00 -4.99
C LEU A 581 -37.93 6.59 -4.52
N CYS A 582 -38.95 5.75 -4.34
CA CYS A 582 -38.82 4.37 -3.91
C CYS A 582 -38.72 3.38 -5.07
N GLU A 583 -38.84 3.85 -6.32
CA GLU A 583 -38.73 3.01 -7.51
C GLU A 583 -37.26 2.62 -7.71
N PRO A 584 -36.95 1.33 -7.98
CA PRO A 584 -35.59 0.88 -8.21
C PRO A 584 -35.02 1.49 -9.50
N THR A 585 -33.83 2.06 -9.36
CA THR A 585 -33.10 2.82 -10.39
C THR A 585 -31.69 2.27 -10.54
N ILE A 586 -31.22 2.17 -11.79
CA ILE A 586 -29.84 1.83 -12.10
C ILE A 586 -29.00 3.11 -12.19
N ARG A 587 -27.78 3.04 -11.65
CA ARG A 587 -26.76 4.07 -11.76
C ARG A 587 -25.41 3.40 -11.99
N HIS A 588 -24.49 4.10 -12.65
CA HIS A 588 -23.13 3.61 -12.80
C HIS A 588 -22.49 3.43 -11.42
N PRO A 589 -21.87 2.26 -11.11
CA PRO A 589 -21.37 1.96 -9.77
C PRO A 589 -20.15 2.80 -9.38
N ASP A 590 -19.37 3.24 -10.37
CA ASP A 590 -18.13 3.99 -10.17
C ASP A 590 -17.92 5.02 -11.29
N LEU A 591 -18.71 6.11 -11.26
CA LEU A 591 -18.72 7.12 -12.33
C LEU A 591 -17.56 8.11 -12.18
N GLN A 592 -16.34 7.62 -12.38
CA GLN A 592 -15.11 8.42 -12.44
C GLN A 592 -14.67 8.65 -13.89
N PRO A 593 -13.86 9.70 -14.18
CA PRO A 593 -13.40 10.02 -15.53
C PRO A 593 -12.76 8.84 -16.28
N ASN A 594 -11.99 8.00 -15.58
CA ASN A 594 -11.34 6.81 -16.16
C ASN A 594 -12.30 5.74 -16.70
N ASN A 595 -13.58 5.81 -16.32
CA ASN A 595 -14.62 4.89 -16.78
C ASN A 595 -15.48 5.50 -17.92
N ILE A 596 -15.08 6.65 -18.46
CA ILE A 596 -15.80 7.38 -19.50
C ILE A 596 -14.89 7.54 -20.71
N LEU A 597 -15.27 6.91 -21.83
CA LEU A 597 -14.59 7.08 -23.11
C LEU A 597 -15.25 8.20 -23.90
N VAL A 598 -14.42 9.08 -24.47
CA VAL A 598 -14.86 10.22 -25.28
C VAL A 598 -14.23 10.24 -26.67
N SER A 599 -14.96 10.77 -27.64
CA SER A 599 -14.44 11.12 -28.96
C SER A 599 -13.65 12.43 -28.93
N ASP A 600 -13.00 12.77 -30.04
CA ASP A 600 -12.27 14.03 -30.18
C ASP A 600 -13.16 15.28 -30.09
N ASP A 601 -14.46 15.16 -30.35
CA ASP A 601 -15.48 16.20 -30.16
C ASP A 601 -16.19 16.10 -28.79
N LEU A 602 -15.58 15.42 -27.80
CA LEU A 602 -16.04 15.32 -26.42
C LEU A 602 -17.44 14.68 -26.25
N LYS A 603 -17.87 13.85 -27.21
CA LYS A 603 -19.07 13.02 -27.03
C LYS A 603 -18.69 11.75 -26.30
N ILE A 604 -19.52 11.34 -25.35
CA ILE A 604 -19.33 10.08 -24.63
C ILE A 604 -19.62 8.93 -25.60
N THR A 605 -18.59 8.14 -25.91
CA THR A 605 -18.67 6.99 -26.83
C THR A 605 -18.93 5.68 -26.09
N ALA A 606 -18.48 5.55 -24.84
CA ALA A 606 -18.84 4.45 -23.96
C ALA A 606 -18.66 4.76 -22.46
N LEU A 607 -19.53 4.17 -21.65
CA LEU A 607 -19.34 3.97 -20.21
C LEU A 607 -18.85 2.53 -19.98
N ILE A 608 -17.73 2.38 -19.30
CA ILE A 608 -17.08 1.09 -19.03
C ILE A 608 -17.05 0.79 -17.54
N ASP A 609 -16.77 -0.47 -17.19
CA ASP A 609 -16.72 -0.96 -15.82
C ASP A 609 -18.07 -0.92 -15.05
N TRP A 610 -19.02 -1.73 -15.52
CA TRP A 610 -20.31 -1.95 -14.86
C TRP A 610 -20.28 -3.07 -13.81
N GLN A 611 -19.08 -3.44 -13.37
CA GLN A 611 -18.87 -4.47 -12.37
C GLN A 611 -19.47 -4.05 -11.02
N HIS A 612 -20.08 -4.99 -10.29
CA HIS A 612 -20.78 -4.72 -9.02
C HIS A 612 -21.97 -3.73 -9.11
N CYS A 613 -22.55 -3.52 -10.31
CA CYS A 613 -23.70 -2.64 -10.46
C CYS A 613 -24.92 -3.15 -9.67
N SER A 614 -25.49 -2.25 -8.87
CA SER A 614 -26.71 -2.49 -8.09
C SER A 614 -27.83 -1.56 -8.56
N ILE A 615 -29.02 -2.12 -8.66
CA ILE A 615 -30.29 -1.41 -8.84
C ILE A 615 -30.87 -1.19 -7.45
N LEU A 616 -31.11 0.07 -7.08
CA LEU A 616 -31.56 0.46 -5.75
C LEU A 616 -32.63 1.56 -5.87
N PRO A 617 -33.50 1.76 -4.86
CA PRO A 617 -34.44 2.86 -4.86
C PRO A 617 -33.76 4.21 -5.15
N LEU A 618 -34.39 5.08 -5.94
CA LEU A 618 -33.80 6.36 -6.34
C LEU A 618 -33.28 7.19 -5.15
N PHE A 619 -33.97 7.20 -4.01
CA PHE A 619 -33.50 7.95 -2.82
C PHE A 619 -32.20 7.40 -2.21
N LEU A 620 -31.81 6.17 -2.51
CA LEU A 620 -30.51 5.58 -2.12
C LEU A 620 -29.45 5.76 -3.22
N GLN A 621 -29.85 5.96 -4.48
CA GLN A 621 -28.94 6.22 -5.60
C GLN A 621 -28.62 7.71 -5.80
N CYS A 622 -29.52 8.60 -5.38
CA CYS A 622 -29.38 10.03 -5.61
C CYS A 622 -28.13 10.59 -4.89
N GLY A 623 -27.45 11.52 -5.54
CA GLY A 623 -26.27 12.21 -5.02
C GLY A 623 -25.30 12.54 -6.13
N PHE A 624 -24.16 13.11 -5.79
CA PHE A 624 -23.12 13.49 -6.74
C PHE A 624 -22.08 12.37 -6.84
N PRO A 625 -21.49 12.11 -8.01
CA PRO A 625 -20.33 11.23 -8.13
C PRO A 625 -19.12 11.80 -7.39
N ASP A 626 -18.26 10.95 -6.83
CA ASP A 626 -17.12 11.39 -6.00
C ASP A 626 -16.12 12.27 -6.77
N SER A 627 -15.96 12.05 -8.07
CA SER A 627 -15.10 12.87 -8.94
C SER A 627 -15.69 14.23 -9.32
N ILE A 628 -16.96 14.49 -8.95
CA ILE A 628 -17.73 15.70 -9.30
C ILE A 628 -18.14 16.47 -8.05
N GLN A 629 -18.42 15.77 -6.94
CA GLN A 629 -18.86 16.38 -5.69
C GLN A 629 -17.77 17.28 -5.09
N ASN A 630 -18.20 18.28 -4.33
CA ASN A 630 -17.34 19.24 -3.64
C ASN A 630 -18.01 19.69 -2.33
N TYR A 631 -18.50 18.72 -1.55
CA TYR A 631 -19.18 18.97 -0.28
C TYR A 631 -18.21 19.57 0.76
N GLY A 632 -18.73 20.40 1.66
CA GLY A 632 -17.93 21.14 2.63
C GLY A 632 -17.38 22.47 2.13
N ASP A 633 -17.54 22.79 0.84
CA ASP A 633 -17.21 24.10 0.27
C ASP A 633 -18.46 25.00 0.23
N GLU A 634 -18.44 26.10 0.99
CA GLU A 634 -19.60 27.00 1.15
C GLU A 634 -20.14 27.54 -0.19
N VAL A 635 -19.27 27.82 -1.17
CA VAL A 635 -19.66 28.34 -2.49
C VAL A 635 -20.34 27.25 -3.33
N SER A 636 -19.85 26.02 -3.26
CA SER A 636 -20.46 24.88 -3.94
C SER A 636 -21.84 24.57 -3.35
N GLU A 637 -21.96 24.64 -2.02
CA GLU A 637 -23.23 24.38 -1.32
C GLU A 637 -24.27 25.49 -1.52
N SER A 638 -23.84 26.75 -1.69
CA SER A 638 -24.75 27.85 -2.02
C SER A 638 -25.29 27.79 -3.44
N LEU A 639 -24.65 26.98 -4.32
CA LEU A 639 -24.92 26.93 -5.75
C LEU A 639 -24.86 28.30 -6.42
N ASP A 640 -24.00 29.19 -5.93
CA ASP A 640 -23.65 30.44 -6.60
C ASP A 640 -22.70 30.17 -7.76
N MET A 641 -22.75 31.00 -8.81
CA MET A 641 -21.84 30.87 -9.94
C MET A 641 -20.39 31.12 -9.47
N PRO A 642 -19.49 30.11 -9.54
CA PRO A 642 -18.14 30.22 -9.01
C PRO A 642 -17.30 31.25 -9.77
N LYS A 643 -16.47 31.99 -9.04
CA LYS A 643 -15.57 33.04 -9.57
C LYS A 643 -14.21 32.96 -8.89
N LEU A 644 -13.18 33.42 -9.59
CA LEU A 644 -11.86 33.64 -9.00
C LEU A 644 -11.93 34.73 -7.91
N PRO A 645 -11.05 34.66 -6.90
CA PRO A 645 -10.95 35.72 -5.90
C PRO A 645 -10.44 37.01 -6.54
N ASN A 646 -10.85 38.16 -5.97
CA ASN A 646 -10.56 39.48 -6.56
C ASN A 646 -9.06 39.82 -6.63
N ASP A 647 -8.24 39.18 -5.79
CA ASP A 647 -6.80 39.35 -5.69
C ASP A 647 -6.00 38.31 -6.50
N PHE A 648 -6.67 37.47 -7.31
CA PHE A 648 -6.05 36.39 -8.07
C PHE A 648 -4.82 36.82 -8.88
N ASP A 649 -4.89 37.94 -9.59
CA ASP A 649 -3.79 38.43 -10.44
C ASP A 649 -2.53 38.78 -9.61
N SER A 650 -2.69 39.08 -8.33
CA SER A 650 -1.62 39.44 -7.39
C SER A 650 -0.98 38.25 -6.66
N LEU A 651 -1.55 37.04 -6.82
CA LEU A 651 -1.02 35.80 -6.23
C LEU A 651 0.24 35.30 -6.97
N ASP A 652 1.09 34.56 -6.26
CA ASP A 652 2.18 33.79 -6.86
C ASP A 652 1.65 32.58 -7.67
N ASP A 653 2.52 31.97 -8.48
CA ASP A 653 2.13 30.89 -9.40
C ASP A 653 1.57 29.64 -8.67
N SER A 654 2.05 29.36 -7.46
CA SER A 654 1.57 28.22 -6.67
C SER A 654 0.14 28.49 -6.19
N ASN A 655 -0.08 29.65 -5.59
CA ASN A 655 -1.38 30.08 -5.10
C ASN A 655 -2.39 30.30 -6.25
N LYS A 656 -1.95 30.78 -7.41
CA LYS A 656 -2.79 30.84 -8.62
C LYS A 656 -3.24 29.45 -9.07
N SER A 657 -2.32 28.49 -9.09
CA SER A 657 -2.63 27.10 -9.49
C SER A 657 -3.66 26.48 -8.53
N GLU A 658 -3.51 26.72 -7.23
CA GLU A 658 -4.47 26.26 -6.22
C GLU A 658 -5.85 26.89 -6.41
N GLN A 659 -5.93 28.21 -6.61
CA GLN A 659 -7.21 28.90 -6.84
C GLN A 659 -7.91 28.44 -8.14
N LEU A 660 -7.14 28.10 -9.18
CA LEU A 660 -7.68 27.55 -10.42
C LEU A 660 -8.28 26.15 -10.21
N GLU A 661 -7.63 25.29 -9.42
CA GLU A 661 -8.17 23.96 -9.09
C GLU A 661 -9.43 24.06 -8.22
N ILE A 662 -9.45 24.97 -7.23
CA ILE A 662 -10.65 25.26 -6.42
C ILE A 662 -11.80 25.71 -7.33
N LEU A 663 -11.53 26.66 -8.23
CA LEU A 663 -12.53 27.14 -9.18
C LEU A 663 -13.07 26.00 -10.05
N ARG A 664 -12.19 25.16 -10.60
CA ARG A 664 -12.57 24.02 -11.44
C ARG A 664 -13.50 23.05 -10.70
N ARG A 665 -13.17 22.69 -9.45
CA ARG A 665 -14.03 21.81 -8.61
C ARG A 665 -15.40 22.43 -8.36
N ARG A 666 -15.45 23.71 -8.02
CA ARG A 666 -16.69 24.47 -7.83
C ARG A 666 -17.52 24.51 -9.11
N HIS A 667 -16.89 24.75 -10.27
CA HIS A 667 -17.57 24.75 -11.58
C HIS A 667 -18.17 23.40 -11.93
N ILE A 668 -17.41 22.31 -11.76
CA ILE A 668 -17.88 20.94 -12.01
C ILE A 668 -19.10 20.63 -11.13
N HIS A 669 -19.01 20.93 -9.83
CA HIS A 669 -20.12 20.76 -8.89
C HIS A 669 -21.36 21.58 -9.32
N TYR A 670 -21.17 22.87 -9.59
CA TYR A 670 -22.21 23.80 -10.00
C TYR A 670 -22.93 23.32 -11.27
N PHE A 671 -22.16 22.98 -12.32
CA PHE A 671 -22.73 22.51 -13.58
C PHE A 671 -23.52 21.21 -13.39
N TYR A 672 -23.00 20.27 -12.59
CA TYR A 672 -23.69 19.02 -12.35
C TYR A 672 -25.02 19.24 -11.61
N ALA A 673 -25.01 20.06 -10.55
CA ALA A 673 -26.22 20.43 -9.82
C ALA A 673 -27.25 21.10 -10.74
N TRP A 674 -26.80 22.09 -11.53
CA TRP A 674 -27.65 22.83 -12.45
C TRP A 674 -28.26 21.93 -13.52
N TYR A 675 -27.46 21.12 -14.21
CA TYR A 675 -27.93 20.22 -15.24
C TYR A 675 -28.84 19.13 -14.66
N SER A 676 -28.56 18.63 -13.46
CA SER A 676 -29.40 17.62 -12.80
C SER A 676 -30.84 18.14 -12.63
N VAL A 677 -31.00 19.38 -12.15
CA VAL A 677 -32.33 20.01 -12.03
C VAL A 677 -32.99 20.23 -13.40
N LYS A 678 -32.22 20.60 -14.42
CA LYS A 678 -32.76 20.97 -15.74
C LYS A 678 -33.08 19.79 -16.65
N LEU A 679 -32.25 18.75 -16.64
CA LEU A 679 -32.29 17.64 -17.60
C LEU A 679 -32.73 16.32 -16.95
N ASN A 680 -32.52 16.17 -15.64
CA ASN A 680 -32.89 14.99 -14.87
C ASN A 680 -33.80 15.36 -13.68
N SER A 681 -34.98 15.90 -13.96
CA SER A 681 -35.87 16.48 -12.93
C SER A 681 -36.20 15.54 -11.77
N ILE A 682 -36.31 14.23 -12.00
CA ILE A 682 -36.53 13.24 -10.92
C ILE A 682 -35.33 13.15 -9.97
N HIS A 683 -34.11 13.29 -10.48
CA HIS A 683 -32.90 13.36 -9.66
C HIS A 683 -32.80 14.69 -8.96
N GLY A 684 -33.11 15.80 -9.63
CA GLY A 684 -33.20 17.12 -8.99
C GLY A 684 -34.15 17.14 -7.80
N ILE A 685 -35.35 16.55 -7.93
CA ILE A 685 -36.32 16.42 -6.82
C ILE A 685 -35.78 15.48 -5.73
N ALA A 686 -35.11 14.38 -6.11
CA ALA A 686 -34.52 13.46 -5.14
C ALA A 686 -33.39 14.10 -4.31
N LEU A 687 -32.57 14.95 -4.93
CA LEU A 687 -31.51 15.71 -4.25
C LEU A 687 -32.10 16.72 -3.25
N ASP A 688 -33.17 17.43 -3.63
CA ASP A 688 -33.84 18.42 -2.77
C ASP A 688 -34.71 17.79 -1.66
N HIS A 689 -34.97 16.48 -1.73
CA HIS A 689 -35.80 15.80 -0.74
C HIS A 689 -35.13 15.76 0.65
N ASP A 690 -35.95 15.76 1.71
CA ASP A 690 -35.51 15.75 3.11
C ASP A 690 -34.36 14.77 3.37
N LEU A 691 -33.25 15.33 3.83
CA LEU A 691 -32.06 14.60 4.28
C LEU A 691 -31.59 13.55 3.25
N SER A 692 -31.77 13.79 1.95
CA SER A 692 -31.45 12.86 0.85
C SER A 692 -30.01 12.31 0.93
N ILE A 693 -29.04 13.22 0.98
CA ILE A 693 -27.61 12.89 1.07
C ILE A 693 -27.31 12.09 2.34
N LEU A 694 -27.90 12.49 3.48
CA LEU A 694 -27.74 11.78 4.74
C LEU A 694 -28.33 10.35 4.69
N LYS A 695 -29.51 10.16 4.08
CA LYS A 695 -30.14 8.83 3.94
C LYS A 695 -29.24 7.88 3.17
N ARG A 696 -28.64 8.34 2.07
CA ARG A 696 -27.66 7.58 1.30
C ARG A 696 -26.41 7.29 2.13
N LYS A 697 -25.84 8.29 2.79
CA LYS A 697 -24.64 8.15 3.63
C LYS A 697 -24.85 7.12 4.75
N ILE A 698 -25.96 7.20 5.49
CA ILE A 698 -26.31 6.23 6.53
C ILE A 698 -26.47 4.83 5.95
N PHE A 699 -27.14 4.67 4.81
CA PHE A 699 -27.29 3.37 4.14
C PHE A 699 -25.93 2.78 3.75
N GLU A 700 -25.02 3.59 3.21
CA GLU A 700 -23.68 3.17 2.86
C GLU A 700 -22.88 2.74 4.10
N HIS A 701 -22.89 3.57 5.15
CA HIS A 701 -22.19 3.30 6.42
C HIS A 701 -22.76 2.10 7.20
N ALA A 702 -24.08 1.90 7.16
CA ALA A 702 -24.72 0.73 7.77
C ALA A 702 -24.39 -0.57 7.01
N SER A 703 -23.89 -0.47 5.79
CA SER A 703 -23.52 -1.61 4.95
C SER A 703 -22.01 -1.88 4.92
N LYS A 704 -21.17 -0.94 5.42
CA LYS A 704 -19.70 -1.06 5.43
C LYS A 704 -19.23 -2.24 6.30
N PRO A 705 -18.17 -2.97 5.90
CA PRO A 705 -17.54 -3.99 6.74
C PRO A 705 -17.08 -3.46 8.11
N TRP A 706 -17.27 -4.26 9.17
CA TRP A 706 -16.63 -4.00 10.47
C TRP A 706 -15.10 -4.04 10.39
N GLU A 707 -14.49 -2.85 10.48
CA GLU A 707 -13.05 -2.64 10.35
C GLU A 707 -12.47 -1.86 11.55
N GLY A 708 -13.17 -1.88 12.68
CA GLY A 708 -12.75 -1.16 13.90
C GLY A 708 -13.20 0.30 13.97
N ASP A 709 -14.11 0.74 13.12
CA ASP A 709 -14.73 2.06 13.18
C ASP A 709 -16.19 1.98 13.67
N ASN A 710 -16.51 2.74 14.73
CA ASN A 710 -17.86 2.88 15.26
C ASN A 710 -18.38 4.33 15.23
N VAL A 711 -17.60 5.28 14.72
CA VAL A 711 -17.91 6.71 14.73
C VAL A 711 -18.71 7.08 13.51
N SER A 712 -18.32 6.67 12.30
CA SER A 712 -18.98 7.08 11.04
C SER A 712 -20.50 6.88 11.05
N LEU A 713 -20.97 5.66 11.34
CA LEU A 713 -22.41 5.36 11.39
C LEU A 713 -23.09 6.07 12.57
N LYS A 714 -22.43 6.14 13.72
CA LYS A 714 -23.01 6.78 14.92
C LYS A 714 -23.20 8.28 14.71
N ALA A 715 -22.23 8.96 14.11
CA ALA A 715 -22.28 10.38 13.81
C ALA A 715 -23.45 10.71 12.88
N ASP A 716 -23.66 9.91 11.84
CA ASP A 716 -24.81 10.11 10.95
C ASP A 716 -26.15 9.86 11.65
N LEU A 717 -26.23 8.87 12.56
CA LEU A 717 -27.44 8.62 13.36
C LEU A 717 -27.70 9.71 14.40
N VAL A 718 -26.66 10.28 15.00
CA VAL A 718 -26.76 11.44 15.90
C VAL A 718 -27.25 12.65 15.13
N TYR A 719 -26.66 12.93 13.96
CA TYR A 719 -27.08 14.03 13.10
C TYR A 719 -28.52 13.85 12.63
N LEU A 720 -28.92 12.62 12.28
CA LEU A 720 -30.31 12.28 11.96
C LEU A 720 -31.25 12.56 13.15
N ALA A 721 -30.89 12.18 14.37
CA ALA A 721 -31.70 12.42 15.56
C ALA A 721 -31.86 13.92 15.85
N GLN A 722 -30.79 14.70 15.73
CA GLN A 722 -30.81 16.17 15.89
C GLN A 722 -31.66 16.88 14.83
N ASN A 723 -31.70 16.32 13.62
CA ASN A 723 -32.41 16.88 12.47
C ASN A 723 -33.74 16.16 12.16
N TRP A 724 -34.24 15.33 13.09
CA TRP A 724 -35.42 14.47 12.85
C TRP A 724 -36.66 15.28 12.44
N GLY A 725 -36.82 16.48 12.99
CA GLY A 725 -37.91 17.40 12.66
C GLY A 725 -37.93 17.89 11.22
N LYS A 726 -36.86 17.69 10.44
CA LYS A 726 -36.79 18.04 9.00
C LYS A 726 -37.41 16.98 8.10
N LEU A 727 -37.75 15.78 8.61
CA LEU A 727 -38.42 14.74 7.82
C LEU A 727 -39.89 15.12 7.58
N SER A 728 -40.31 15.17 6.33
CA SER A 728 -41.67 15.47 5.93
C SER A 728 -42.64 14.38 6.42
N ASN A 729 -43.77 14.84 6.98
CA ASN A 729 -44.83 13.99 7.51
C ASN A 729 -45.55 13.17 6.43
N PRO A 730 -45.98 11.92 6.70
CA PRO A 730 -46.95 11.24 5.87
C PRO A 730 -48.28 12.02 5.87
N SER A 731 -49.03 11.93 4.78
CA SER A 731 -50.29 12.66 4.49
C SER A 731 -51.47 12.40 5.46
N SER A 732 -51.21 12.00 6.70
CA SER A 732 -52.18 11.70 7.75
C SER A 732 -51.82 12.36 9.09
N GLY A 733 -51.68 13.68 9.12
CA GLY A 733 -51.96 14.54 10.29
C GLY A 733 -51.37 14.17 11.67
N THR A 734 -50.29 13.38 11.72
CA THR A 734 -49.61 13.00 12.96
C THR A 734 -48.20 13.58 12.89
N ASN A 735 -47.71 14.19 13.97
CA ASN A 735 -46.35 14.72 14.07
C ASN A 735 -45.31 13.75 13.48
N PRO A 736 -44.16 14.23 12.96
CA PRO A 736 -43.04 13.33 12.68
C PRO A 736 -42.86 12.53 13.96
N GLY A 737 -43.08 11.21 13.88
CA GLY A 737 -43.19 10.36 15.06
C GLY A 737 -42.00 10.61 15.97
N VAL A 738 -42.19 10.47 17.29
CA VAL A 738 -41.11 10.62 18.27
C VAL A 738 -39.87 9.89 17.75
N CYS A 739 -38.75 10.61 17.63
CA CYS A 739 -37.51 10.06 17.11
C CYS A 739 -37.21 8.74 17.84
N PRO A 740 -37.02 7.61 17.12
CA PRO A 740 -36.74 6.34 17.77
C PRO A 740 -35.32 6.30 18.35
N LEU A 741 -34.51 7.33 18.09
CA LEU A 741 -33.13 7.45 18.55
C LEU A 741 -33.06 8.47 19.67
N GLU A 742 -32.36 8.09 20.74
CA GLU A 742 -32.10 8.97 21.89
C GLU A 742 -30.61 8.91 22.20
N TYR A 743 -29.98 10.08 22.24
CA TYR A 743 -28.59 10.27 22.59
C TYR A 743 -28.51 11.39 23.62
N SER A 744 -27.68 11.23 24.66
CA SER A 744 -27.45 12.34 25.58
C SER A 744 -26.69 13.47 24.87
N PRO A 745 -26.82 14.73 25.31
CA PRO A 745 -26.05 15.84 24.75
C PRO A 745 -24.54 15.57 24.76
N ASP A 746 -24.03 14.97 25.83
CA ASP A 746 -22.61 14.63 25.97
C ASP A 746 -22.19 13.56 24.97
N GLU A 747 -22.99 12.49 24.82
CA GLU A 747 -22.72 11.41 23.86
C GLU A 747 -22.74 11.91 22.41
N ALA A 748 -23.70 12.79 22.09
CA ALA A 748 -23.80 13.39 20.77
C ALA A 748 -22.61 14.30 20.48
N SER A 749 -22.22 15.16 21.43
CA SER A 749 -21.09 16.06 21.27
C SER A 749 -19.77 15.30 21.12
N GLU A 750 -19.53 14.27 21.94
CA GLU A 750 -18.33 13.44 21.85
C GLU A 750 -18.25 12.74 20.49
N CYS A 751 -19.36 12.17 20.01
CA CYS A 751 -19.40 11.50 18.71
C CYS A 751 -19.12 12.44 17.53
N LEU A 752 -19.68 13.65 17.56
CA LEU A 752 -19.49 14.62 16.48
C LEU A 752 -18.07 15.20 16.46
N ASN A 753 -17.45 15.39 17.63
CA ASN A 753 -16.04 15.79 17.72
C ASN A 753 -15.12 14.72 17.12
N LEU A 754 -15.31 13.44 17.50
CA LEU A 754 -14.54 12.33 16.92
C LEU A 754 -14.73 12.20 15.41
N ASN A 755 -15.95 12.45 14.91
CA ASN A 755 -16.23 12.45 13.48
C ASN A 755 -15.53 13.61 12.75
N ALA A 756 -15.42 14.79 13.37
CA ALA A 756 -14.67 15.91 12.80
C ALA A 756 -13.16 15.57 12.68
N GLU A 757 -12.58 14.95 13.72
CA GLU A 757 -11.20 14.47 13.69
C GLU A 757 -10.97 13.35 12.65
N GLN A 758 -11.97 12.47 12.42
CA GLN A 758 -11.93 11.49 11.31
C GLN A 758 -11.91 12.15 9.94
N ILE A 759 -12.73 13.20 9.73
CA ILE A 759 -12.78 13.93 8.46
C ILE A 759 -11.44 14.61 8.17
N GLU A 760 -10.83 15.26 9.17
CA GLU A 760 -9.49 15.86 9.05
C GLU A 760 -8.45 14.80 8.70
N SER A 761 -8.52 13.63 9.35
CA SER A 761 -7.66 12.50 9.00
C SER A 761 -7.88 12.03 7.54
N ASP A 762 -9.12 11.96 7.06
CA ASP A 762 -9.38 11.53 5.68
C ASP A 762 -8.81 12.51 4.64
N GLU A 763 -8.87 13.82 4.93
CA GLU A 763 -8.26 14.87 4.11
C GLU A 763 -6.74 14.72 4.04
N GLU A 764 -6.08 14.54 5.18
CA GLU A 764 -4.63 14.29 5.26
C GLU A 764 -4.22 13.02 4.50
N LEU A 765 -4.98 11.93 4.67
CA LEU A 765 -4.71 10.67 3.97
C LEU A 765 -4.79 10.86 2.46
N GLN A 766 -5.75 11.64 1.99
CA GLN A 766 -5.90 11.91 0.57
C GLN A 766 -4.72 12.72 0.01
N ILE A 767 -4.19 13.69 0.78
CA ILE A 767 -2.96 14.41 0.43
C ILE A 767 -1.79 13.43 0.28
N PHE A 768 -1.62 12.52 1.24
CA PHE A 768 -0.56 11.51 1.19
C PHE A 768 -0.71 10.54 0.01
N ARG A 769 -1.93 10.09 -0.29
CA ARG A 769 -2.21 9.25 -1.47
C ARG A 769 -1.88 9.96 -2.78
N ASN A 770 -2.25 11.24 -2.90
CA ASN A 770 -1.95 12.06 -4.07
C ASN A 770 -0.44 12.25 -4.25
N TYR A 771 0.30 12.50 -3.16
CA TYR A 771 1.76 12.60 -3.20
C TYR A 771 2.42 11.32 -3.70
N VAL A 772 2.00 10.17 -3.16
CA VAL A 772 2.54 8.85 -3.53
C VAL A 772 2.08 8.41 -4.92
N GLY A 773 0.92 8.89 -5.39
CA GLY A 773 0.30 8.49 -6.66
C GLY A 773 -0.40 7.13 -6.56
N VAL A 774 -1.09 6.89 -5.45
CA VAL A 774 -1.75 5.61 -5.14
C VAL A 774 -3.26 5.79 -5.00
N GLY A 775 -4.02 4.83 -5.54
CA GLY A 775 -5.47 4.81 -5.44
C GLY A 775 -5.99 4.57 -4.00
N PRO A 776 -7.29 4.79 -3.74
CA PRO A 776 -7.89 4.57 -2.42
C PRO A 776 -7.73 3.14 -1.89
N ASP A 777 -7.63 2.16 -2.80
CA ASP A 777 -7.45 0.73 -2.54
C ASP A 777 -5.97 0.30 -2.45
N GLY A 778 -5.04 1.25 -2.51
CA GLY A 778 -3.61 0.97 -2.52
C GLY A 778 -3.08 0.52 -3.89
N TRP A 779 -3.88 0.55 -4.95
CA TRP A 779 -3.47 0.12 -6.27
C TRP A 779 -2.60 1.17 -6.99
N VAL A 780 -1.58 0.68 -7.70
CA VAL A 780 -0.67 1.46 -8.55
C VAL A 780 -0.40 0.62 -9.81
N PRO A 781 -0.35 1.23 -11.02
CA PRO A 781 0.12 0.56 -12.22
C PRO A 781 1.54 -0.03 -12.06
N SER A 782 1.81 -1.19 -12.65
CA SER A 782 3.10 -1.89 -12.49
C SER A 782 4.30 -1.05 -12.94
N ASP A 783 4.13 -0.22 -13.96
CA ASP A 783 5.15 0.70 -14.50
C ASP A 783 5.43 1.91 -13.60
N ARG A 784 4.49 2.25 -12.70
CA ARG A 784 4.64 3.34 -11.72
C ARG A 784 5.02 2.88 -10.32
N TYR A 785 4.98 1.57 -10.06
CA TYR A 785 5.18 0.99 -8.72
C TYR A 785 6.48 1.47 -8.05
N ASP A 786 7.62 1.36 -8.74
CA ASP A 786 8.93 1.75 -8.19
C ASP A 786 9.04 3.25 -7.89
N GLU A 787 8.32 4.08 -8.66
CA GLU A 787 8.23 5.52 -8.38
C GLU A 787 7.35 5.80 -7.16
N SER A 788 6.16 5.20 -7.10
CA SER A 788 5.27 5.35 -5.96
C SER A 788 5.91 4.84 -4.67
N LYS A 789 6.63 3.70 -4.69
CA LYS A 789 7.40 3.22 -3.54
C LYS A 789 8.48 4.20 -3.11
N ARG A 790 9.19 4.84 -4.04
CA ARG A 790 10.18 5.88 -3.70
C ARG A 790 9.54 7.09 -3.04
N ARG A 791 8.40 7.56 -3.55
CA ARG A 791 7.64 8.66 -2.96
C ARG A 791 7.09 8.29 -1.58
N GLU A 792 6.57 7.07 -1.41
CA GLU A 792 6.10 6.56 -0.12
C GLU A 792 7.22 6.50 0.93
N MET A 793 8.38 5.95 0.57
CA MET A 793 9.55 5.94 1.45
C MET A 793 9.96 7.36 1.83
N LYS A 794 9.94 8.30 0.87
CA LYS A 794 10.28 9.69 1.15
C LYS A 794 9.27 10.36 2.09
N LEU A 795 7.98 10.09 1.90
CA LEU A 795 6.92 10.58 2.77
C LEU A 795 7.11 10.05 4.21
N LYS A 796 7.49 8.77 4.35
CA LYS A 796 7.80 8.17 5.65
C LYS A 796 8.99 8.81 6.33
N GLU A 797 10.07 9.08 5.59
CA GLU A 797 11.22 9.81 6.10
C GLU A 797 10.82 11.19 6.62
N LEU A 798 10.06 11.96 5.83
CA LEU A 798 9.60 13.30 6.23
C LEU A 798 8.72 13.26 7.49
N ALA A 799 7.82 12.29 7.59
CA ALA A 799 6.98 12.10 8.77
C ALA A 799 7.82 11.74 10.02
N LEU A 800 8.79 10.85 9.87
CA LEU A 800 9.71 10.51 10.96
C LEU A 800 10.63 11.68 11.33
N GLU A 801 11.06 12.50 10.38
CA GLU A 801 11.84 13.72 10.62
C GLU A 801 11.04 14.75 11.42
N ALA A 802 9.73 14.89 11.13
CA ALA A 802 8.83 15.81 11.81
C ALA A 802 8.47 15.39 13.26
N ALA A 803 8.72 14.13 13.64
CA ALA A 803 8.45 13.63 14.98
C ALA A 803 9.31 14.32 16.06
N LYS A 804 8.64 14.85 17.08
CA LYS A 804 9.25 15.65 18.15
C LYS A 804 9.92 14.79 19.23
N THR A 805 9.43 13.57 19.43
CA THR A 805 9.95 12.64 20.45
C THR A 805 10.24 11.27 19.87
N GLU A 806 11.03 10.47 20.59
CA GLU A 806 11.29 9.06 20.21
C GLU A 806 10.01 8.21 20.28
N GLU A 807 9.11 8.55 21.21
CA GLU A 807 7.79 7.91 21.31
C GLU A 807 6.93 8.22 20.07
N ASP A 808 6.96 9.46 19.57
CA ASP A 808 6.27 9.83 18.32
C ASP A 808 6.86 9.08 17.11
N ARG A 809 8.19 8.96 17.03
CA ARG A 809 8.86 8.17 15.97
C ARG A 809 8.44 6.70 16.00
N ALA A 810 8.38 6.10 17.19
CA ALA A 810 7.90 4.74 17.37
C ALA A 810 6.44 4.60 16.92
N ARG A 811 5.55 5.52 17.35
CA ARG A 811 4.12 5.50 16.97
C ARG A 811 3.91 5.65 15.46
N ILE A 812 4.60 6.59 14.81
CA ILE A 812 4.55 6.76 13.35
C ILE A 812 5.03 5.49 12.65
N SER A 813 6.12 4.88 13.12
CA SER A 813 6.65 3.65 12.53
C SER A 813 5.69 2.46 12.72
N GLU A 814 5.05 2.37 13.88
CA GLU A 814 4.11 1.30 14.22
C GLU A 814 2.79 1.39 13.46
N ASN A 815 2.33 2.62 13.20
CA ASN A 815 1.03 2.93 12.59
C ASN A 815 1.18 3.64 11.25
N TRP A 816 2.27 3.38 10.52
CA TRP A 816 2.49 3.98 9.23
C TRP A 816 1.36 3.62 8.25
N ILE A 817 0.85 4.61 7.53
CA ILE A 817 -0.37 4.51 6.69
C ILE A 817 -0.27 3.50 5.55
N PHE A 818 0.94 3.20 5.07
CA PHE A 818 1.21 2.20 4.04
C PHE A 818 1.91 0.95 4.60
N LYS A 819 1.86 0.75 5.92
CA LYS A 819 2.42 -0.44 6.56
C LYS A 819 1.55 -1.65 6.28
N ASP A 820 2.19 -2.76 5.93
CA ASP A 820 1.51 -4.04 5.82
C ASP A 820 0.97 -4.53 7.17
N TYR A 821 -0.14 -5.25 7.11
CA TYR A 821 -0.82 -5.79 8.29
C TYR A 821 -1.47 -7.14 7.97
N ASP A 822 -1.81 -7.90 9.01
CA ASP A 822 -2.55 -9.15 8.83
C ASP A 822 -4.01 -8.85 8.44
N GLU A 823 -4.29 -8.96 7.14
CA GLU A 823 -5.60 -8.68 6.56
C GLU A 823 -6.67 -9.71 6.96
N GLU A 824 -6.30 -10.93 7.36
CA GLU A 824 -7.25 -11.96 7.80
C GLU A 824 -7.93 -11.59 9.11
N ILE A 825 -7.39 -10.61 9.84
CA ILE A 825 -8.04 -10.05 11.03
C ILE A 825 -9.33 -9.30 10.66
N TYR A 826 -9.37 -8.72 9.46
CA TYR A 826 -10.43 -7.82 8.95
C TYR A 826 -11.36 -8.46 7.93
N ARG A 827 -10.98 -9.64 7.38
CA ARG A 827 -11.75 -10.39 6.38
C ARG A 827 -12.86 -11.26 6.97
#